data_AF-A0A7S4RNP5-F1
#
_entry.id   AF-A0A7S4RNP5-F1
#
_cell.length_a   1.000
_cell.length_b   1.000
_cell.length_c   1.000
_cell.angle_alpha   90.00
_cell.angle_beta   90.00
_cell.angle_gamma   90.00
#
_symmetry.space_group_name_H-M   'P 1'
#
loop_
_entity.id
_entity.type
_entity.pdbx_description
1 polymer ?
#
loop_
_entity_poly.entity_id
_entity_poly.type
_entity_poly.pdbx_seq_one_letter_code
_entity_poly.pdbx_strand_id
1 'polypeptide(L)'
;MACLGCGAPATCATPAVHGGKELTDFSFKYPMYVIPVTELLKLEALLPHHELRQNGILKKWSPEMQGKVICVSHQWLSFHSPDPSGEHLHTLSRVLLRLKDGSIPKVELYWLQKLLFRSSKEVCKITWKKELEGMYVWMDYLSMPQVADPAKNPQHVAEAVKAVQSIPAYFERCSLLLVLAPVCLHRDTGEVCNYASWRERGWCRLEMMVALLARSDIRVMVCPGPEAIPYFIWPFDMIWLPAGEGKFSCCALNHVFGQCDKVHLRPVLEDMFDAKLHHLRLNGQFTEFRYWASQRDVFVRGLPEANLIESSNSSGSVGGLRATHAMAKILSAERKRLHKTDRSCTRLAALRSALYWDAADDLAAKQTGCSLLLWAAFSGDALAVQELVDESSVTTHQDVRPLVPNIDMALKQNMPDLPCMFKGLTPVVAAMGHADFDTVEVLLEARANPYAVTVQRYDALMSAAICGKSRNVREWLKRFPAWNLGRTDLQFDATVARIVGGSTADRMATMQALLEARADTGNCEMLCASSSWQEDSDPEVIKMLLDRGCDVNIPWEPTSLKLRAFFTGCIYLEHFDKGRFIAECAAFAGNTALHFAVKRGDVALVRYLVTSRAEPRKNYQGRTPLELAKRMFGGQVPPLLLSALLGEDARPS
;
A
#
# COMPACT_ATOMS: atom_id res chain seq x y z
N MET A 1 33.94 -2.91 8.78
CA MET A 1 33.86 -4.36 9.07
C MET A 1 33.30 -4.56 10.48
N ALA A 2 32.00 -4.77 10.59
CA ALA A 2 31.38 -5.44 11.74
C ALA A 2 30.60 -6.61 11.12
N CYS A 3 30.88 -7.82 11.58
CA CYS A 3 30.63 -9.09 10.90
C CYS A 3 29.21 -9.26 10.35
N LEU A 4 29.17 -9.67 9.09
CA LEU A 4 28.12 -10.46 8.46
C LEU A 4 28.01 -11.78 9.23
N GLY A 5 27.26 -11.78 10.34
CA GLY A 5 26.94 -13.00 11.07
C GLY A 5 25.92 -13.81 10.26
N CYS A 6 26.32 -15.03 9.88
CA CYS A 6 25.45 -16.05 9.30
C CYS A 6 24.19 -16.23 10.17
N GLY A 7 23.08 -15.63 9.76
CA GLY A 7 21.76 -15.96 10.27
C GLY A 7 21.34 -17.32 9.75
N ALA A 8 20.77 -18.14 10.62
CA ALA A 8 20.30 -19.50 10.38
C ALA A 8 19.52 -19.66 9.06
N PRO A 9 19.53 -20.86 8.43
CA PRO A 9 18.79 -21.11 7.19
C PRO A 9 17.33 -20.73 7.37
N ALA A 10 16.83 -19.89 6.46
CA ALA A 10 15.41 -19.52 6.39
C ALA A 10 14.58 -20.80 6.32
N THR A 11 13.82 -21.09 7.37
CA THR A 11 12.87 -22.19 7.35
C THR A 11 11.75 -21.82 6.37
N CYS A 12 11.47 -22.71 5.42
CA CYS A 12 10.26 -22.64 4.60
C CYS A 12 9.06 -22.64 5.56
N ALA A 13 8.52 -21.46 5.86
CA ALA A 13 7.30 -21.35 6.64
C ALA A 13 6.17 -21.94 5.80
N THR A 14 5.68 -23.12 6.19
CA THR A 14 4.34 -23.54 5.85
C THR A 14 3.37 -22.43 6.24
N PRO A 15 2.37 -22.09 5.41
CA PRO A 15 1.30 -21.20 5.88
C PRO A 15 0.69 -21.86 7.11
N ALA A 16 0.96 -21.31 8.29
CA ALA A 16 0.34 -21.76 9.52
C ALA A 16 -1.15 -21.42 9.39
N VAL A 17 -1.96 -22.45 9.13
CA VAL A 17 -3.40 -22.38 9.31
C VAL A 17 -3.61 -22.30 10.83
N HIS A 18 -3.62 -21.09 11.37
CA HIS A 18 -4.04 -20.87 12.74
C HIS A 18 -5.53 -21.21 12.83
N GLY A 19 -5.83 -22.42 13.28
CA GLY A 19 -7.16 -22.87 13.64
C GLY A 19 -7.63 -22.17 14.92
N GLY A 20 -7.99 -20.89 14.83
CA GLY A 20 -8.78 -20.19 15.84
C GLY A 20 -10.26 -20.34 15.50
N LYS A 21 -11.05 -20.94 16.40
CA LYS A 21 -12.48 -21.25 16.22
C LYS A 21 -13.43 -20.03 16.13
N GLU A 22 -12.93 -18.79 16.05
CA GLU A 22 -13.74 -17.56 15.93
C GLU A 22 -13.09 -16.50 15.01
N LEU A 23 -12.62 -16.90 13.83
CA LEU A 23 -11.98 -15.96 12.90
C LEU A 23 -12.94 -15.02 12.15
N THR A 24 -14.27 -15.18 12.29
CA THR A 24 -15.21 -14.54 11.35
C THR A 24 -16.47 -13.95 11.98
N ASP A 25 -16.43 -12.65 12.28
CA ASP A 25 -17.61 -11.88 12.73
C ASP A 25 -18.54 -11.43 11.59
N PHE A 26 -18.03 -11.46 10.36
CA PHE A 26 -18.79 -11.04 9.18
C PHE A 26 -19.63 -12.19 8.64
N SER A 27 -20.93 -11.93 8.48
CA SER A 27 -21.90 -12.87 7.90
C SER A 27 -22.04 -12.65 6.39
N PHE A 28 -22.19 -13.75 5.64
CA PHE A 28 -22.53 -13.68 4.21
C PHE A 28 -23.94 -13.10 4.05
N LYS A 29 -24.07 -11.95 3.36
CA LYS A 29 -25.38 -11.45 2.89
C LYS A 29 -25.79 -12.11 1.58
N TYR A 30 -24.80 -12.56 0.80
CA TYR A 30 -24.95 -13.43 -0.36
C TYR A 30 -23.96 -14.61 -0.26
N PRO A 31 -24.33 -15.85 -0.62
CA PRO A 31 -23.42 -16.99 -0.58
C PRO A 31 -22.13 -16.74 -1.36
N MET A 32 -20.98 -17.08 -0.78
CA MET A 32 -19.72 -17.05 -1.52
C MET A 32 -19.69 -18.19 -2.54
N TYR A 33 -19.47 -17.87 -3.81
CA TYR A 33 -19.23 -18.84 -4.88
C TYR A 33 -17.79 -18.75 -5.36
N VAL A 34 -17.17 -19.91 -5.60
CA VAL A 34 -15.79 -20.04 -6.02
C VAL A 34 -15.69 -21.07 -7.14
N ILE A 35 -14.67 -20.94 -7.99
CA ILE A 35 -14.36 -21.91 -9.04
C ILE A 35 -13.11 -22.71 -8.64
N PRO A 36 -13.10 -24.06 -8.74
CA PRO A 36 -11.88 -24.83 -8.54
C PRO A 36 -10.80 -24.40 -9.54
N VAL A 37 -9.53 -24.33 -9.11
CA VAL A 37 -8.41 -23.98 -10.01
C VAL A 37 -8.38 -24.89 -11.24
N THR A 38 -8.68 -26.17 -11.07
CA THR A 38 -8.73 -27.16 -12.16
C THR A 38 -9.81 -26.89 -13.21
N GLU A 39 -10.96 -26.32 -12.82
CA GLU A 39 -12.01 -25.94 -13.76
C GLU A 39 -11.73 -24.59 -14.40
N LEU A 40 -11.17 -23.64 -13.65
CA LEU A 40 -10.77 -22.33 -14.19
C LEU A 40 -9.76 -22.47 -15.33
N LEU A 41 -8.80 -23.38 -15.20
CA LEU A 41 -7.79 -23.65 -16.23
C LEU A 41 -8.35 -24.24 -17.53
N LYS A 42 -9.63 -24.64 -17.58
CA LYS A 42 -10.32 -25.12 -18.78
C LYS A 42 -11.14 -24.04 -19.48
N LEU A 43 -11.30 -22.86 -18.87
CA LEU A 43 -12.08 -21.79 -19.45
C LEU A 43 -11.35 -21.17 -20.64
N GLU A 44 -12.09 -20.95 -21.74
CA GLU A 44 -11.59 -20.26 -22.93
C GLU A 44 -11.84 -18.74 -22.87
N ALA A 45 -12.85 -18.32 -22.10
CA ALA A 45 -13.22 -16.92 -21.88
C ALA A 45 -13.77 -16.72 -20.46
N LEU A 46 -13.72 -15.48 -19.96
CA LEU A 46 -14.40 -15.14 -18.70
C LEU A 46 -15.91 -15.12 -18.89
N LEU A 47 -16.59 -16.04 -18.20
CA LEU A 47 -18.04 -16.14 -18.20
C LEU A 47 -18.64 -15.49 -16.95
N PRO A 48 -19.81 -14.85 -17.06
CA PRO A 48 -20.46 -14.22 -15.93
C PRO A 48 -20.98 -15.28 -14.94
N HIS A 49 -21.11 -14.87 -13.67
CA HIS A 49 -21.52 -15.73 -12.56
C HIS A 49 -22.73 -16.64 -12.82
N HIS A 50 -23.79 -16.11 -13.44
CA HIS A 50 -25.04 -16.86 -13.63
C HIS A 50 -24.85 -18.04 -14.58
N GLU A 51 -24.07 -17.88 -15.64
CA GLU A 51 -23.77 -18.92 -16.61
C GLU A 51 -22.93 -20.04 -15.99
N LEU A 52 -21.86 -19.69 -15.28
CA LEU A 52 -21.02 -20.67 -14.59
C LEU A 52 -21.76 -21.40 -13.46
N ARG A 53 -22.70 -20.73 -12.79
CA ARG A 53 -23.57 -21.33 -11.79
C ARG A 53 -24.56 -22.31 -12.43
N GLN A 54 -25.20 -21.93 -13.53
CA GLN A 54 -26.13 -22.78 -14.27
C GLN A 54 -25.43 -24.03 -14.83
N ASN A 55 -24.19 -23.88 -15.29
CA ASN A 55 -23.35 -24.98 -15.79
C ASN A 55 -22.75 -25.85 -14.67
N GLY A 56 -23.01 -25.56 -13.38
CA GLY A 56 -22.53 -26.34 -12.25
C GLY A 56 -21.01 -26.27 -11.98
N ILE A 57 -20.33 -25.35 -12.66
CA ILE A 57 -18.88 -25.13 -12.57
C ILE A 57 -18.53 -24.45 -11.24
N LEU A 58 -19.32 -23.45 -10.83
CA LEU A 58 -19.15 -22.79 -9.53
C LEU A 58 -19.55 -23.71 -8.38
N LYS A 59 -18.74 -23.66 -7.31
CA LYS A 59 -19.03 -24.30 -6.03
C LYS A 59 -19.39 -23.23 -5.00
N LYS A 60 -20.42 -23.51 -4.21
CA LYS A 60 -20.71 -22.71 -3.02
C LYS A 60 -19.63 -23.00 -1.97
N TRP A 61 -19.09 -21.96 -1.35
CA TRP A 61 -18.08 -22.09 -0.32
C TRP A 61 -18.58 -22.91 0.87
N SER A 62 -17.69 -23.71 1.44
CA SER A 62 -17.91 -24.48 2.67
C SER A 62 -16.71 -24.35 3.62
N PRO A 63 -16.88 -24.60 4.93
CA PRO A 63 -15.80 -24.43 5.92
C PRO A 63 -14.50 -25.20 5.60
N GLU A 64 -14.57 -26.32 4.87
CA GLU A 64 -13.40 -27.12 4.46
C GLU A 64 -12.51 -26.40 3.42
N MET A 65 -13.02 -25.33 2.81
CA MET A 65 -12.33 -24.47 1.86
C MET A 65 -11.63 -23.27 2.54
N GLN A 66 -11.78 -23.09 3.86
CA GLN A 66 -11.13 -22.00 4.59
C GLN A 66 -9.61 -22.03 4.36
N GLY A 67 -9.03 -20.90 3.96
CA GLY A 67 -7.60 -20.79 3.69
C GLY A 67 -7.14 -21.42 2.37
N LYS A 68 -8.06 -21.92 1.53
CA LYS A 68 -7.78 -22.48 0.20
C LYS A 68 -8.31 -21.63 -0.95
N VAL A 69 -8.78 -20.41 -0.66
CA VAL A 69 -9.34 -19.50 -1.67
C VAL A 69 -8.34 -18.41 -2.03
N ILE A 70 -8.10 -18.27 -3.33
CA ILE A 70 -7.38 -17.18 -3.98
C ILE A 70 -8.40 -16.17 -4.43
N CYS A 71 -8.38 -14.97 -3.85
CA CYS A 71 -9.11 -13.83 -4.38
C CYS A 71 -8.29 -13.22 -5.53
N VAL A 72 -8.87 -13.08 -6.72
CA VAL A 72 -8.23 -12.38 -7.84
C VAL A 72 -8.81 -10.97 -7.92
N SER A 73 -7.93 -9.98 -7.86
CA SER A 73 -8.27 -8.59 -8.16
C SER A 73 -7.68 -8.21 -9.51
N HIS A 74 -8.47 -7.54 -10.35
CA HIS A 74 -8.05 -7.04 -11.64
C HIS A 74 -8.68 -5.69 -11.95
N GLN A 75 -8.22 -5.03 -13.02
CA GLN A 75 -8.97 -3.92 -13.60
C GLN A 75 -9.82 -4.37 -14.78
N TRP A 76 -10.95 -3.72 -15.01
CA TRP A 76 -11.75 -4.00 -16.20
C TRP A 76 -11.05 -3.39 -17.41
N LEU A 77 -11.02 -4.12 -18.53
CA LEU A 77 -10.43 -3.69 -19.79
C LEU A 77 -11.47 -3.06 -20.75
N SER A 78 -12.73 -2.96 -20.35
CA SER A 78 -13.76 -2.15 -21.02
C SER A 78 -14.90 -1.81 -20.05
N PHE A 79 -15.77 -0.86 -20.39
CA PHE A 79 -16.95 -0.50 -19.60
C PHE A 79 -18.01 -1.61 -19.56
N HIS A 80 -17.99 -2.54 -20.52
CA HIS A 80 -19.05 -3.54 -20.71
C HIS A 80 -18.58 -4.98 -20.43
N SER A 81 -17.28 -5.24 -20.49
CA SER A 81 -16.67 -6.55 -20.27
C SER A 81 -15.35 -6.40 -19.51
N PRO A 82 -15.11 -7.19 -18.46
CA PRO A 82 -13.86 -7.10 -17.71
C PRO A 82 -12.63 -7.52 -18.52
N ASP A 83 -12.79 -8.44 -19.49
CA ASP A 83 -11.69 -9.03 -20.25
C ASP A 83 -12.12 -9.36 -21.69
N PRO A 84 -12.38 -8.35 -22.53
CA PRO A 84 -12.94 -8.54 -23.87
C PRO A 84 -12.01 -9.27 -24.83
N SER A 85 -10.71 -9.30 -24.54
CA SER A 85 -9.66 -9.92 -25.35
C SER A 85 -9.05 -11.17 -24.71
N GLY A 86 -9.53 -11.58 -23.53
CA GLY A 86 -9.02 -12.76 -22.81
C GLY A 86 -7.61 -12.59 -22.22
N GLU A 87 -7.09 -11.36 -22.13
CA GLU A 87 -5.73 -11.09 -21.65
C GLU A 87 -5.57 -11.39 -20.16
N HIS A 88 -6.61 -11.08 -19.36
CA HIS A 88 -6.60 -11.36 -17.92
C HIS A 88 -6.74 -12.86 -17.66
N LEU A 89 -7.70 -13.54 -18.29
CA LEU A 89 -7.83 -14.99 -18.16
C LEU A 89 -6.57 -15.72 -18.62
N HIS A 90 -5.98 -15.31 -19.75
CA HIS A 90 -4.71 -15.88 -20.22
C HIS A 90 -3.60 -15.70 -19.19
N THR A 91 -3.43 -14.49 -18.66
CA THR A 91 -2.41 -14.18 -17.64
C THR A 91 -2.62 -15.02 -16.37
N LEU A 92 -3.87 -15.09 -15.88
CA LEU A 92 -4.23 -15.86 -14.69
C LEU A 92 -3.95 -17.35 -14.88
N SER A 93 -4.42 -17.93 -15.99
CA SER A 93 -4.19 -19.34 -16.32
C SER A 93 -2.70 -19.63 -16.45
N ARG A 94 -1.95 -18.74 -17.11
CA ARG A 94 -0.51 -18.92 -17.33
C ARG A 94 0.28 -18.88 -16.02
N VAL A 95 0.01 -17.93 -15.13
CA VAL A 95 0.72 -17.86 -13.83
C VAL A 95 0.36 -19.05 -12.94
N LEU A 96 -0.90 -19.47 -12.90
CA LEU A 96 -1.33 -20.65 -12.14
C LEU A 96 -0.69 -21.94 -12.65
N LEU A 97 -0.60 -22.12 -13.98
CA LEU A 97 0.09 -23.27 -14.58
C LEU A 97 1.58 -23.29 -14.24
N ARG A 98 2.27 -22.15 -14.33
CA ARG A 98 3.71 -22.04 -14.01
C ARG A 98 4.02 -22.23 -12.53
N LEU A 99 3.07 -21.91 -11.64
CA LEU A 99 3.15 -22.24 -10.22
C LEU A 99 2.89 -23.74 -10.00
N LYS A 100 1.89 -24.32 -10.68
CA LYS A 100 1.52 -25.74 -10.60
C LYS A 100 2.62 -26.65 -11.13
N ASP A 101 3.27 -26.32 -12.23
CA ASP A 101 4.32 -27.15 -12.84
C ASP A 101 5.72 -26.94 -12.20
N GLY A 102 5.85 -25.88 -11.38
CA GLY A 102 7.08 -25.49 -10.69
C GLY A 102 8.14 -24.82 -11.56
N SER A 103 7.73 -24.26 -12.71
CA SER A 103 8.56 -23.37 -13.54
C SER A 103 9.01 -22.14 -12.77
N ILE A 104 8.19 -21.69 -11.81
CA ILE A 104 8.57 -20.64 -10.85
C ILE A 104 9.18 -21.31 -9.61
N PRO A 105 10.50 -21.19 -9.36
CA PRO A 105 11.18 -21.93 -8.28
C PRO A 105 10.76 -21.46 -6.89
N LYS A 106 10.56 -20.15 -6.73
CA LYS A 106 10.07 -19.50 -5.51
C LYS A 106 9.39 -18.18 -5.85
N VAL A 107 8.38 -17.81 -5.06
CA VAL A 107 7.77 -16.48 -5.04
C VAL A 107 8.22 -15.79 -3.78
N GLU A 108 8.89 -14.64 -3.92
CA GLU A 108 9.52 -13.90 -2.81
C GLU A 108 8.80 -12.58 -2.54
N LEU A 109 8.98 -12.04 -1.34
CA LEU A 109 8.62 -10.65 -1.01
C LEU A 109 9.35 -9.66 -1.92
N TYR A 110 8.66 -8.57 -2.29
CA TYR A 110 9.20 -7.47 -3.05
C TYR A 110 10.54 -7.01 -2.49
N TRP A 111 11.51 -6.83 -3.37
CA TRP A 111 12.92 -6.73 -2.99
C TRP A 111 13.19 -5.59 -2.00
N LEU A 112 12.55 -4.43 -2.17
CA LEU A 112 12.71 -3.29 -1.28
C LEU A 112 12.16 -3.60 0.11
N GLN A 113 11.01 -4.25 0.20
CA GLN A 113 10.42 -4.66 1.47
C GLN A 113 11.26 -5.75 2.15
N LYS A 114 11.82 -6.69 1.38
CA LYS A 114 12.76 -7.69 1.89
C LYS A 114 14.03 -7.04 2.44
N LEU A 115 14.54 -5.98 1.78
CA LEU A 115 15.69 -5.19 2.22
C LEU A 115 15.38 -4.38 3.50
N LEU A 116 14.21 -3.74 3.55
CA LEU A 116 13.76 -2.88 4.65
C LEU A 116 13.45 -3.66 5.94
N PHE A 117 12.63 -4.69 5.82
CA PHE A 117 12.01 -5.36 6.96
C PHE A 117 12.71 -6.67 7.34
N ARG A 118 13.77 -7.07 6.62
CA ARG A 118 14.51 -8.34 6.81
C ARG A 118 13.58 -9.56 6.91
N SER A 119 12.42 -9.49 6.26
CA SER A 119 11.41 -10.55 6.26
C SER A 119 11.67 -11.54 5.13
N SER A 120 11.57 -12.84 5.44
CA SER A 120 11.80 -13.95 4.49
C SER A 120 10.50 -14.62 4.05
N LYS A 121 9.39 -13.87 3.93
CA LYS A 121 8.12 -14.41 3.42
C LYS A 121 8.30 -14.84 1.96
N GLU A 122 8.50 -16.14 1.74
CA GLU A 122 8.61 -16.76 0.42
C GLU A 122 7.84 -18.09 0.38
N VAL A 123 7.42 -18.48 -0.83
CA VAL A 123 6.74 -19.77 -1.08
C VAL A 123 7.43 -20.47 -2.24
N CYS A 124 7.98 -21.66 -1.95
CA CYS A 124 8.73 -22.47 -2.90
C CYS A 124 7.81 -23.33 -3.78
N LYS A 125 8.34 -23.75 -4.95
CA LYS A 125 7.64 -24.59 -5.92
C LYS A 125 7.01 -25.87 -5.35
N ILE A 126 7.61 -26.45 -4.30
CA ILE A 126 7.11 -27.67 -3.66
C ILE A 126 5.73 -27.42 -3.03
N THR A 127 5.57 -26.28 -2.35
CA THR A 127 4.31 -25.89 -1.74
C THR A 127 3.25 -25.60 -2.80
N TRP A 128 3.60 -24.86 -3.86
CA TRP A 128 2.67 -24.59 -4.96
C TRP A 128 2.20 -25.86 -5.65
N LYS A 129 3.11 -26.78 -5.98
CA LYS A 129 2.79 -28.10 -6.55
C LYS A 129 1.80 -28.89 -5.71
N LYS A 130 1.97 -28.86 -4.40
CA LYS A 130 1.18 -29.65 -3.45
C LYS A 130 -0.22 -29.07 -3.23
N GLU A 131 -0.32 -27.76 -3.06
CA GLU A 131 -1.53 -27.13 -2.55
C GLU A 131 -2.44 -26.59 -3.68
N LEU A 132 -1.88 -26.08 -4.79
CA LEU A 132 -2.60 -25.26 -5.76
C LEU A 132 -3.76 -25.99 -6.46
N GLU A 133 -3.65 -27.31 -6.65
CA GLU A 133 -4.71 -28.13 -7.26
C GLU A 133 -5.95 -28.26 -6.37
N GLY A 134 -5.78 -28.18 -5.05
CA GLY A 134 -6.86 -28.17 -4.07
C GLY A 134 -7.41 -26.79 -3.74
N MET A 135 -6.93 -25.75 -4.43
CA MET A 135 -7.37 -24.37 -4.22
C MET A 135 -8.53 -23.97 -5.12
N TYR A 136 -9.19 -22.88 -4.73
CA TYR A 136 -10.31 -22.29 -5.43
C TYR A 136 -10.01 -20.82 -5.73
N VAL A 137 -10.63 -20.29 -6.78
CA VAL A 137 -10.54 -18.88 -7.15
C VAL A 137 -11.88 -18.21 -6.87
N TRP A 138 -11.81 -17.04 -6.24
CA TRP A 138 -12.88 -16.07 -6.16
C TRP A 138 -12.48 -14.86 -7.00
N MET A 139 -13.37 -14.37 -7.86
CA MET A 139 -13.17 -13.16 -8.65
C MET A 139 -14.53 -12.52 -8.91
N ASP A 140 -14.66 -11.22 -8.68
CA ASP A 140 -15.92 -10.46 -8.71
C ASP A 140 -16.86 -10.85 -9.86
N TYR A 141 -16.37 -10.88 -11.11
CA TYR A 141 -17.17 -11.13 -12.30
C TYR A 141 -17.80 -12.54 -12.36
N LEU A 142 -17.03 -13.57 -12.00
CA LEU A 142 -17.47 -14.97 -12.04
C LEU A 142 -18.11 -15.43 -10.71
N SER A 143 -17.75 -14.81 -9.60
CA SER A 143 -18.16 -15.23 -8.25
C SER A 143 -19.39 -14.48 -7.74
N MET A 144 -19.75 -13.34 -8.34
CA MET A 144 -20.85 -12.50 -7.89
C MET A 144 -21.87 -12.24 -9.02
N PRO A 145 -23.17 -12.12 -8.70
CA PRO A 145 -24.19 -11.74 -9.67
C PRO A 145 -23.82 -10.44 -10.42
N GLN A 146 -23.87 -10.52 -11.75
CA GLN A 146 -23.62 -9.37 -12.64
C GLN A 146 -24.95 -8.77 -13.08
N VAL A 147 -25.06 -7.45 -13.05
CA VAL A 147 -26.27 -6.72 -13.45
C VAL A 147 -26.08 -6.17 -14.86
N ALA A 148 -26.61 -6.86 -15.86
CA ALA A 148 -26.55 -6.40 -17.25
C ALA A 148 -27.57 -5.29 -17.56
N ASP A 149 -28.78 -5.38 -17.00
CA ASP A 149 -29.85 -4.38 -17.14
C ASP A 149 -30.61 -4.26 -15.80
N PRO A 150 -30.35 -3.19 -15.01
CA PRO A 150 -30.98 -3.00 -13.71
C PRO A 150 -32.50 -2.89 -13.76
N ALA A 151 -33.06 -2.35 -14.85
CA ALA A 151 -34.50 -2.11 -14.98
C ALA A 151 -35.27 -3.41 -15.23
N LYS A 152 -34.65 -4.39 -15.90
CA LYS A 152 -35.29 -5.67 -16.23
C LYS A 152 -35.16 -6.73 -15.15
N ASN A 153 -34.13 -6.66 -14.30
CA ASN A 153 -33.82 -7.70 -13.32
C ASN A 153 -33.59 -7.14 -11.90
N PRO A 154 -34.62 -6.58 -11.24
CA PRO A 154 -34.48 -5.96 -9.92
C PRO A 154 -34.00 -6.96 -8.84
N GLN A 155 -34.32 -8.24 -8.99
CA GLN A 155 -33.81 -9.28 -8.08
C GLN A 155 -32.29 -9.46 -8.20
N HIS A 156 -31.74 -9.45 -9.42
CA HIS A 156 -30.29 -9.53 -9.63
C HIS A 156 -29.57 -8.30 -9.07
N VAL A 157 -30.18 -7.12 -9.14
CA VAL A 157 -29.66 -5.90 -8.49
C VAL A 157 -29.56 -6.10 -6.99
N ALA A 158 -30.63 -6.59 -6.35
CA ALA A 158 -30.64 -6.84 -4.91
C ALA A 158 -29.61 -7.91 -4.48
N GLU A 159 -29.42 -8.95 -5.28
CA GLU A 159 -28.39 -9.97 -5.03
C GLU A 159 -26.97 -9.43 -5.23
N ALA A 160 -26.73 -8.63 -6.26
CA ALA A 160 -25.44 -7.99 -6.50
C ALA A 160 -25.05 -7.05 -5.35
N VAL A 161 -25.99 -6.23 -4.86
CA VAL A 161 -25.77 -5.36 -3.68
C VAL A 161 -25.41 -6.19 -2.45
N LYS A 162 -26.12 -7.30 -2.18
CA LYS A 162 -25.79 -8.21 -1.07
C LYS A 162 -24.42 -8.86 -1.25
N ALA A 163 -24.03 -9.19 -2.48
CA ALA A 163 -22.72 -9.76 -2.77
C ALA A 163 -21.60 -8.72 -2.52
N VAL A 164 -21.77 -7.47 -2.96
CA VAL A 164 -20.83 -6.37 -2.68
C VAL A 164 -20.67 -6.15 -1.17
N GLN A 165 -21.79 -6.13 -0.44
CA GLN A 165 -21.79 -6.05 1.03
C GLN A 165 -21.15 -7.26 1.71
N SER A 166 -20.91 -8.35 1.00
CA SER A 166 -20.29 -9.56 1.55
C SER A 166 -18.79 -9.63 1.26
N ILE A 167 -18.20 -8.68 0.51
CA ILE A 167 -16.76 -8.67 0.17
C ILE A 167 -15.85 -8.82 1.40
N PRO A 168 -16.04 -8.10 2.52
CA PRO A 168 -15.24 -8.32 3.74
C PRO A 168 -15.32 -9.75 4.25
N ALA A 169 -16.51 -10.34 4.23
CA ALA A 169 -16.73 -11.72 4.64
C ALA A 169 -16.05 -12.71 3.69
N TYR A 170 -15.98 -12.43 2.39
CA TYR A 170 -15.28 -13.26 1.41
C TYR A 170 -13.77 -13.21 1.61
N PHE A 171 -13.21 -12.02 1.82
CA PHE A 171 -11.76 -11.85 1.99
C PHE A 171 -11.23 -12.56 3.23
N GLU A 172 -11.93 -12.50 4.36
CA GLU A 172 -11.58 -13.24 5.59
C GLU A 172 -11.56 -14.78 5.42
N ARG A 173 -12.05 -15.29 4.27
CA ARG A 173 -12.05 -16.73 3.91
C ARG A 173 -10.94 -17.08 2.92
N CYS A 174 -10.33 -16.06 2.33
CA CYS A 174 -9.21 -16.17 1.42
C CYS A 174 -7.89 -16.27 2.18
N SER A 175 -6.89 -16.88 1.55
CA SER A 175 -5.50 -16.92 2.02
C SER A 175 -4.55 -16.10 1.15
N LEU A 176 -5.00 -15.74 -0.05
CA LEU A 176 -4.20 -15.04 -1.05
C LEU A 176 -5.07 -14.04 -1.79
N LEU A 177 -4.62 -12.78 -1.87
CA LEU A 177 -5.08 -11.80 -2.85
C LEU A 177 -4.06 -11.77 -4.00
N LEU A 178 -4.46 -12.25 -5.18
CA LEU A 178 -3.69 -12.17 -6.42
C LEU A 178 -4.11 -10.93 -7.19
N VAL A 179 -3.24 -9.91 -7.20
CA VAL A 179 -3.36 -8.74 -8.06
C VAL A 179 -2.87 -9.10 -9.46
N LEU A 180 -3.80 -9.12 -10.41
CA LEU A 180 -3.56 -9.45 -11.79
C LEU A 180 -3.54 -8.17 -12.62
N ALA A 181 -2.33 -7.74 -13.01
CA ALA A 181 -2.13 -6.45 -13.66
C ALA A 181 -1.15 -6.54 -14.86
N PRO A 182 -1.49 -7.34 -15.90
CA PRO A 182 -0.73 -7.36 -17.14
C PRO A 182 -0.77 -5.99 -17.86
N VAL A 183 0.20 -5.77 -18.75
CA VAL A 183 0.25 -4.57 -19.60
C VAL A 183 -0.72 -4.75 -20.79
N CYS A 184 -1.90 -4.15 -20.69
CA CYS A 184 -3.03 -4.33 -21.62
C CYS A 184 -3.63 -2.99 -22.04
N LEU A 185 -4.57 -3.00 -23.00
CA LEU A 185 -5.27 -1.78 -23.44
C LEU A 185 -6.71 -1.78 -22.93
N HIS A 186 -7.16 -0.66 -22.38
CA HIS A 186 -8.59 -0.45 -22.12
C HIS A 186 -9.30 -0.14 -23.45
N ARG A 187 -10.20 -1.01 -23.87
CA ARG A 187 -10.81 -0.99 -25.22
C ARG A 187 -11.55 0.30 -25.54
N ASP A 188 -12.22 0.90 -24.56
CA ASP A 188 -13.05 2.08 -24.79
C ASP A 188 -12.29 3.41 -24.67
N THR A 189 -11.23 3.46 -23.84
CA THR A 189 -10.50 4.70 -23.54
C THR A 189 -9.15 4.77 -24.25
N GLY A 190 -8.61 3.63 -24.68
CA GLY A 190 -7.25 3.53 -25.22
C GLY A 190 -6.16 3.71 -24.17
N GLU A 191 -6.51 3.81 -22.89
CA GLU A 191 -5.54 3.92 -21.81
C GLU A 191 -4.84 2.57 -21.57
N VAL A 192 -3.55 2.64 -21.21
CA VAL A 192 -2.78 1.43 -20.89
C VAL A 192 -3.06 1.01 -19.46
N CYS A 193 -3.43 -0.25 -19.33
CA CYS A 193 -3.68 -0.97 -18.10
C CYS A 193 -2.39 -1.65 -17.64
N ASN A 194 -1.96 -1.48 -16.40
CA ASN A 194 -0.83 -2.17 -15.77
C ASN A 194 -0.95 -2.07 -14.23
N TYR A 195 0.09 -2.46 -13.51
CA TYR A 195 0.05 -2.39 -12.04
C TYR A 195 -0.05 -0.96 -11.51
N ALA A 196 0.56 0.03 -12.16
CA ALA A 196 0.43 1.44 -11.79
C ALA A 196 -1.02 1.92 -11.93
N SER A 197 -1.66 1.69 -13.09
CA SER A 197 -3.08 2.07 -13.29
C SER A 197 -4.03 1.31 -12.36
N TRP A 198 -3.74 0.04 -12.06
CA TRP A 198 -4.52 -0.76 -11.12
C TRP A 198 -4.51 -0.10 -9.73
N ARG A 199 -3.35 0.40 -9.29
CA ARG A 199 -3.20 1.10 -8.01
C ARG A 199 -3.89 2.46 -7.97
N GLU A 200 -4.33 3.01 -9.09
CA GLU A 200 -5.14 4.24 -9.11
C GLU A 200 -6.63 3.98 -8.90
N ARG A 201 -7.12 2.76 -9.13
CA ARG A 201 -8.55 2.44 -9.06
C ARG A 201 -9.03 2.29 -7.62
N GLY A 202 -10.11 2.99 -7.29
CA GLY A 202 -10.65 3.00 -5.93
C GLY A 202 -11.13 1.63 -5.43
N TRP A 203 -11.77 0.84 -6.29
CA TRP A 203 -12.17 -0.54 -5.97
C TRP A 203 -10.97 -1.47 -5.73
N CYS A 204 -9.92 -1.33 -6.52
CA CYS A 204 -8.69 -2.12 -6.37
C CYS A 204 -7.93 -1.77 -5.08
N ARG A 205 -7.86 -0.47 -4.74
CA ARG A 205 -7.36 0.02 -3.44
C ARG A 205 -8.17 -0.55 -2.28
N LEU A 206 -9.51 -0.56 -2.40
CA LEU A 206 -10.39 -1.15 -1.39
C LEU A 206 -10.06 -2.62 -1.13
N GLU A 207 -9.92 -3.44 -2.17
CA GLU A 207 -9.60 -4.87 -2.02
C GLU A 207 -8.28 -5.09 -1.27
N MET A 208 -7.27 -4.27 -1.56
CA MET A 208 -5.98 -4.33 -0.88
C MET A 208 -6.05 -3.83 0.57
N MET A 209 -6.87 -2.82 0.86
CA MET A 209 -7.18 -2.37 2.22
C MET A 209 -7.96 -3.42 3.01
N VAL A 210 -8.94 -4.08 2.39
CA VAL A 210 -9.69 -5.19 2.98
C VAL A 210 -8.73 -6.33 3.32
N ALA A 211 -7.77 -6.65 2.44
CA ALA A 211 -6.74 -7.65 2.73
C ALA A 211 -5.83 -7.25 3.91
N LEU A 212 -5.50 -5.96 4.04
CA LEU A 212 -4.71 -5.44 5.16
C LEU A 212 -5.50 -5.41 6.49
N LEU A 213 -6.81 -5.17 6.43
CA LEU A 213 -7.69 -5.08 7.60
C LEU A 213 -8.28 -6.43 8.03
N ALA A 214 -8.19 -7.45 7.18
CA ALA A 214 -8.58 -8.81 7.54
C ALA A 214 -7.82 -9.30 8.77
N ARG A 215 -8.48 -10.14 9.56
CA ARG A 215 -7.89 -10.77 10.76
C ARG A 215 -7.14 -12.05 10.40
N SER A 216 -7.51 -12.68 9.29
CA SER A 216 -6.70 -13.72 8.67
C SER A 216 -5.45 -13.12 7.99
N ASP A 217 -4.35 -13.87 7.97
CA ASP A 217 -3.14 -13.51 7.20
C ASP A 217 -3.42 -13.71 5.70
N ILE A 218 -3.90 -12.67 5.03
CA ILE A 218 -4.08 -12.64 3.58
C ILE A 218 -2.80 -12.11 2.96
N ARG A 219 -2.06 -12.99 2.27
CA ARG A 219 -0.88 -12.57 1.51
C ARG A 219 -1.32 -11.89 0.23
N VAL A 220 -0.63 -10.82 -0.17
CA VAL A 220 -0.90 -10.13 -1.44
C VAL A 220 0.20 -10.46 -2.43
N MET A 221 -0.16 -11.03 -3.58
CA MET A 221 0.76 -11.40 -4.66
C MET A 221 0.44 -10.60 -5.91
N VAL A 222 1.44 -9.97 -6.51
CA VAL A 222 1.30 -9.21 -7.76
C VAL A 222 1.82 -10.04 -8.92
N CYS A 223 1.02 -10.13 -9.98
CA CYS A 223 1.36 -10.74 -11.26
C CYS A 223 1.27 -9.66 -12.36
N PRO A 224 2.42 -9.11 -12.81
CA PRO A 224 2.44 -8.03 -13.81
C PRO A 224 2.39 -8.53 -15.26
N GLY A 225 2.27 -9.84 -15.48
CA GLY A 225 2.21 -10.42 -16.82
C GLY A 225 2.34 -11.95 -16.85
N PRO A 226 2.02 -12.59 -17.99
CA PRO A 226 1.89 -14.06 -18.10
C PRO A 226 3.22 -14.79 -17.87
N GLU A 227 4.31 -14.25 -18.41
CA GLU A 227 5.66 -14.83 -18.27
C GLU A 227 6.50 -14.15 -17.18
N ALA A 228 6.01 -13.06 -16.59
CA ALA A 228 6.66 -12.43 -15.46
C ALA A 228 6.65 -13.36 -14.23
N ILE A 229 7.69 -13.26 -13.40
CA ILE A 229 7.68 -13.92 -12.10
C ILE A 229 6.73 -13.10 -11.20
N PRO A 230 5.79 -13.71 -10.46
CA PRO A 230 4.99 -12.97 -9.47
C PRO A 230 5.80 -12.68 -8.20
N TYR A 231 5.32 -11.80 -7.34
CA TYR A 231 5.99 -11.44 -6.09
C TYR A 231 4.98 -11.08 -5.01
N PHE A 232 5.33 -11.34 -3.76
CA PHE A 232 4.53 -10.88 -2.63
C PHE A 232 4.79 -9.41 -2.35
N ILE A 233 3.77 -8.70 -1.91
CA ILE A 233 3.88 -7.39 -1.28
C ILE A 233 3.21 -7.47 0.10
N TRP A 234 3.74 -6.71 1.03
CA TRP A 234 3.01 -6.31 2.22
C TRP A 234 2.29 -5.00 1.89
N PRO A 235 0.94 -4.94 1.94
CA PRO A 235 0.16 -3.83 1.39
C PRO A 235 0.15 -2.58 2.30
N PHE A 236 1.25 -2.28 3.00
CA PHE A 236 1.31 -1.11 3.88
C PHE A 236 1.21 0.22 3.11
N ASP A 237 1.51 0.22 1.82
CA ASP A 237 1.34 1.40 0.96
C ASP A 237 -0.11 1.92 0.94
N MET A 238 -1.09 1.10 1.35
CA MET A 238 -2.49 1.51 1.48
C MET A 238 -2.70 2.62 2.52
N ILE A 239 -1.76 2.83 3.44
CA ILE A 239 -1.78 3.98 4.35
C ILE A 239 -1.68 5.30 3.56
N TRP A 240 -1.03 5.29 2.39
CA TRP A 240 -0.89 6.47 1.53
C TRP A 240 -1.82 6.45 0.32
N LEU A 241 -2.43 5.31 0.01
CA LEU A 241 -3.34 5.12 -1.11
C LEU A 241 -4.75 4.72 -0.63
N PRO A 242 -5.45 5.59 0.12
CA PRO A 242 -6.79 5.27 0.58
C PRO A 242 -7.75 5.11 -0.60
N ALA A 243 -8.72 4.20 -0.44
CA ALA A 243 -9.69 3.89 -1.48
C ALA A 243 -10.51 5.11 -1.92
N GLY A 244 -10.82 6.03 -1.00
CA GLY A 244 -11.60 7.23 -1.29
C GLY A 244 -10.90 8.23 -2.22
N GLU A 245 -9.59 8.16 -2.36
CA GLU A 245 -8.80 8.99 -3.29
C GLU A 245 -8.53 8.29 -4.62
N GLY A 246 -8.99 7.04 -4.78
CA GLY A 246 -8.89 6.33 -6.04
C GLY A 246 -9.89 6.84 -7.08
N LYS A 247 -9.60 6.53 -8.35
CA LYS A 247 -10.48 6.75 -9.50
C LYS A 247 -11.60 5.70 -9.52
N PHE A 248 -12.83 6.16 -9.68
CA PHE A 248 -14.02 5.31 -9.81
C PHE A 248 -14.70 5.54 -11.15
N SER A 249 -15.18 4.46 -11.78
CA SER A 249 -15.89 4.55 -13.05
C SER A 249 -17.16 5.40 -12.93
N CYS A 250 -17.90 5.31 -11.81
CA CYS A 250 -19.08 6.15 -11.57
C CYS A 250 -18.74 7.66 -11.54
N CYS A 251 -17.58 8.05 -10.99
CA CYS A 251 -17.13 9.44 -11.00
C CYS A 251 -16.70 9.88 -12.42
N ALA A 252 -15.99 9.03 -13.15
CA ALA A 252 -15.58 9.32 -14.53
C ALA A 252 -16.78 9.48 -15.48
N LEU A 253 -17.87 8.76 -15.21
CA LEU A 253 -19.14 8.85 -15.93
C LEU A 253 -20.07 9.94 -15.37
N ASN A 254 -19.56 10.89 -14.58
CA ASN A 254 -20.33 11.98 -13.97
C ASN A 254 -21.60 11.53 -13.24
N HIS A 255 -21.56 10.37 -12.60
CA HIS A 255 -22.68 9.80 -11.83
C HIS A 255 -23.99 9.67 -12.63
N VAL A 256 -23.92 9.49 -13.96
CA VAL A 256 -25.09 9.34 -14.85
C VAL A 256 -26.02 8.19 -14.42
N PHE A 257 -25.46 7.17 -13.76
CA PHE A 257 -26.20 5.97 -13.36
C PHE A 257 -26.60 5.92 -11.87
N GLY A 258 -26.48 7.02 -11.12
CA GLY A 258 -26.95 7.11 -9.73
C GLY A 258 -25.91 7.58 -8.73
N GLN A 259 -26.02 7.12 -7.49
CA GLN A 259 -25.17 7.55 -6.38
C GLN A 259 -23.71 7.11 -6.56
N CYS A 260 -22.76 7.91 -6.04
CA CYS A 260 -21.35 7.57 -6.05
C CYS A 260 -21.03 6.31 -5.23
N ASP A 261 -20.27 5.38 -5.80
CA ASP A 261 -19.83 4.14 -5.14
C ASP A 261 -19.10 4.38 -3.82
N LYS A 262 -18.39 5.51 -3.69
CA LYS A 262 -17.64 5.89 -2.47
C LYS A 262 -18.53 5.90 -1.21
N VAL A 263 -19.82 6.19 -1.37
CA VAL A 263 -20.79 6.19 -0.28
C VAL A 263 -20.90 4.81 0.36
N HIS A 264 -20.81 3.75 -0.44
CA HIS A 264 -20.94 2.38 0.03
C HIS A 264 -19.67 1.86 0.73
N LEU A 265 -18.52 2.51 0.51
CA LEU A 265 -17.23 2.01 0.98
C LEU A 265 -16.90 2.40 2.42
N ARG A 266 -17.30 3.60 2.88
CA ARG A 266 -16.96 4.06 4.23
C ARG A 266 -17.49 3.13 5.32
N PRO A 267 -18.78 2.74 5.33
CA PRO A 267 -19.29 1.83 6.36
C PRO A 267 -18.56 0.48 6.37
N VAL A 268 -18.22 -0.04 5.18
CA VAL A 268 -17.48 -1.30 5.02
C VAL A 268 -16.11 -1.22 5.69
N LEU A 269 -15.33 -0.18 5.39
CA LEU A 269 -14.01 0.01 5.96
C LEU A 269 -14.05 0.28 7.46
N GLU A 270 -15.00 1.10 7.94
CA GLU A 270 -15.18 1.36 9.36
C GLU A 270 -15.51 0.08 10.15
N ASP A 271 -16.41 -0.76 9.62
CA ASP A 271 -16.78 -2.03 10.26
C ASP A 271 -15.60 -3.01 10.31
N MET A 272 -14.80 -3.10 9.23
CA MET A 272 -13.57 -3.90 9.22
C MET A 272 -12.52 -3.37 10.19
N PHE A 273 -12.38 -2.05 10.29
CA PHE A 273 -11.45 -1.42 11.20
C PHE A 273 -11.80 -1.75 12.65
N ASP A 274 -13.07 -1.54 13.03
CA ASP A 274 -13.55 -1.84 14.37
C ASP A 274 -13.34 -3.34 14.68
N ALA A 275 -13.62 -4.25 13.73
CA ALA A 275 -13.39 -5.68 13.91
C ALA A 275 -11.89 -6.03 14.11
N LYS A 276 -10.99 -5.37 13.38
CA LYS A 276 -9.54 -5.56 13.54
C LYS A 276 -9.06 -5.05 14.90
N LEU A 277 -9.47 -3.85 15.30
CA LEU A 277 -9.13 -3.28 16.60
C LEU A 277 -9.64 -4.18 17.74
N HIS A 278 -10.89 -4.64 17.65
CA HIS A 278 -11.46 -5.56 18.62
C HIS A 278 -10.62 -6.85 18.74
N HIS A 279 -10.24 -7.44 17.61
CA HIS A 279 -9.41 -8.66 17.57
C HIS A 279 -8.03 -8.46 18.22
N LEU A 280 -7.33 -7.38 17.85
CA LEU A 280 -6.01 -7.05 18.42
C LEU A 280 -6.09 -6.85 19.94
N ARG A 281 -7.15 -6.19 20.41
CA ARG A 281 -7.38 -5.98 21.84
C ARG A 281 -7.63 -7.28 22.59
N LEU A 282 -8.46 -8.19 22.06
CA LEU A 282 -8.71 -9.50 22.69
C LEU A 282 -7.45 -10.36 22.77
N ASN A 283 -6.54 -10.22 21.80
CA ASN A 283 -5.25 -10.92 21.80
C ASN A 283 -4.17 -10.21 22.63
N GLY A 284 -4.48 -9.08 23.28
CA GLY A 284 -3.51 -8.30 24.06
C GLY A 284 -2.44 -7.58 23.22
N GLN A 285 -2.64 -7.42 21.92
CA GLN A 285 -1.70 -6.79 20.98
C GLN A 285 -1.85 -5.26 20.99
N PHE A 286 -1.71 -4.63 22.17
CA PHE A 286 -2.01 -3.21 22.38
C PHE A 286 -1.17 -2.24 21.54
N THR A 287 0.10 -2.53 21.28
CA THR A 287 0.94 -1.67 20.42
C THR A 287 0.38 -1.57 19.01
N GLU A 288 0.03 -2.70 18.42
CA GLU A 288 -0.56 -2.75 17.08
C GLU A 288 -1.98 -2.16 17.08
N PHE A 289 -2.78 -2.44 18.12
CA PHE A 289 -4.07 -1.77 18.33
C PHE A 289 -3.95 -0.25 18.31
N ARG A 290 -3.00 0.32 19.08
CA ARG A 290 -2.79 1.79 19.19
C ARG A 290 -2.31 2.39 17.86
N TYR A 291 -1.45 1.68 17.14
CA TYR A 291 -1.04 2.07 15.80
C TYR A 291 -2.23 2.18 14.86
N TRP A 292 -3.01 1.11 14.72
CA TRP A 292 -4.19 1.13 13.85
C TRP A 292 -5.21 2.15 14.34
N ALA A 293 -5.53 2.23 15.63
CA ALA A 293 -6.46 3.22 16.16
C ALA A 293 -6.09 4.65 15.75
N SER A 294 -4.80 4.98 15.69
CA SER A 294 -4.27 6.29 15.29
C SER A 294 -4.32 6.55 13.77
N GLN A 295 -4.58 5.54 12.95
CA GLN A 295 -4.61 5.64 11.48
C GLN A 295 -6.03 5.58 10.90
N ARG A 296 -7.07 5.55 11.73
CA ARG A 296 -8.47 5.39 11.27
C ARG A 296 -8.87 6.42 10.21
N ASP A 297 -8.60 7.69 10.47
CA ASP A 297 -9.02 8.80 9.61
C ASP A 297 -8.32 8.78 8.25
N VAL A 298 -7.09 8.26 8.21
CA VAL A 298 -6.32 8.07 6.98
C VAL A 298 -7.03 7.07 6.05
N PHE A 299 -7.58 5.99 6.59
CA PHE A 299 -8.24 4.94 5.79
C PHE A 299 -9.59 5.36 5.22
N VAL A 300 -10.28 6.31 5.85
CA VAL A 300 -11.58 6.82 5.37
C VAL A 300 -11.46 8.13 4.57
N ARG A 301 -10.24 8.60 4.33
CA ARG A 301 -9.96 9.83 3.57
C ARG A 301 -10.51 9.74 2.15
N GLY A 302 -11.13 10.82 1.69
CA GLY A 302 -11.78 10.90 0.37
C GLY A 302 -13.13 10.19 0.29
N LEU A 303 -13.65 9.61 1.38
CA LEU A 303 -14.98 9.01 1.43
C LEU A 303 -16.00 9.93 2.13
N PRO A 304 -17.19 10.13 1.54
CA PRO A 304 -18.22 11.01 2.12
C PRO A 304 -18.74 10.47 3.46
N GLU A 305 -19.05 11.37 4.40
CA GLU A 305 -19.70 10.98 5.66
C GLU A 305 -21.14 10.52 5.42
N ALA A 306 -21.57 9.49 6.15
CA ALA A 306 -22.92 8.92 6.01
C ALA A 306 -24.05 9.93 6.30
N ASN A 307 -23.80 10.91 7.19
CA ASN A 307 -24.82 11.86 7.65
C ASN A 307 -25.07 13.04 6.68
N LEU A 308 -24.18 13.29 5.72
CA LEU A 308 -24.35 14.38 4.74
C LEU A 308 -25.36 14.03 3.62
N ILE A 309 -25.82 12.78 3.57
CA ILE A 309 -26.64 12.23 2.47
C ILE A 309 -28.14 12.24 2.82
N GLU A 310 -28.51 12.34 4.10
CA GLU A 310 -29.91 12.39 4.53
C GLU A 310 -30.66 13.67 4.11
N SER A 311 -29.96 14.67 3.54
CA SER A 311 -30.58 15.89 3.02
C SER A 311 -31.09 15.79 1.57
N SER A 312 -30.84 14.68 0.87
CA SER A 312 -31.37 14.45 -0.48
C SER A 312 -31.98 13.04 -0.63
N ASN A 313 -33.30 13.00 -0.53
CA ASN A 313 -34.22 11.91 -0.87
C ASN A 313 -34.47 10.79 0.14
N SER A 314 -35.70 10.80 0.64
CA SER A 314 -36.41 9.74 1.36
C SER A 314 -36.66 8.51 0.48
N SER A 315 -36.00 7.40 0.78
CA SER A 315 -36.57 6.04 0.90
C SER A 315 -35.45 4.99 0.77
N GLY A 316 -35.10 4.36 1.89
CA GLY A 316 -34.14 3.26 1.96
C GLY A 316 -33.02 3.52 2.95
N SER A 317 -33.24 3.20 4.23
CA SER A 317 -32.15 3.19 5.21
C SER A 317 -31.08 2.19 4.76
N VAL A 318 -29.93 2.69 4.33
CA VAL A 318 -28.78 1.88 3.92
C VAL A 318 -28.14 1.30 5.17
N GLY A 319 -28.48 0.05 5.51
CA GLY A 319 -27.86 -0.67 6.63
C GLY A 319 -26.44 -1.10 6.30
N GLY A 320 -25.46 -0.64 7.09
CA GLY A 320 -24.07 -1.14 7.06
C GLY A 320 -23.96 -2.65 7.36
N LEU A 321 -22.75 -3.21 7.24
CA LEU A 321 -22.51 -4.64 7.49
C LEU A 321 -22.82 -4.97 8.94
N ARG A 322 -24.00 -5.56 9.19
CA ARG A 322 -24.29 -6.09 10.52
C ARG A 322 -23.42 -7.33 10.78
N ALA A 323 -22.38 -7.14 11.59
CA ALA A 323 -21.81 -8.18 12.45
C ALA A 323 -22.96 -8.88 13.23
N THR A 324 -22.70 -10.04 13.83
CA THR A 324 -23.71 -10.71 14.68
C THR A 324 -24.30 -9.70 15.69
N HIS A 325 -25.58 -9.81 16.06
CA HIS A 325 -26.27 -8.76 16.83
C HIS A 325 -25.56 -8.42 18.17
N ALA A 326 -24.86 -9.40 18.77
CA ALA A 326 -24.00 -9.20 19.93
C ALA A 326 -22.71 -8.42 19.58
N MET A 327 -22.02 -8.81 18.50
CA MET A 327 -20.79 -8.15 18.06
C MET A 327 -21.04 -6.71 17.59
N ALA A 328 -22.14 -6.46 16.89
CA ALA A 328 -22.53 -5.10 16.46
C ALA A 328 -22.69 -4.14 17.65
N LYS A 329 -23.18 -4.62 18.81
CA LYS A 329 -23.25 -3.82 20.04
C LYS A 329 -21.86 -3.54 20.62
N ILE A 330 -20.95 -4.51 20.58
CA ILE A 330 -19.56 -4.37 21.05
C ILE A 330 -18.80 -3.37 20.17
N LEU A 331 -18.81 -3.56 18.85
CA LEU A 331 -18.15 -2.67 17.89
C LEU A 331 -18.73 -1.26 17.96
N SER A 332 -20.05 -1.11 18.13
CA SER A 332 -20.68 0.20 18.33
C SER A 332 -20.22 0.88 19.63
N ALA A 333 -20.06 0.13 20.73
CA ALA A 333 -19.54 0.66 21.98
C ALA A 333 -18.06 1.07 21.85
N GLU A 334 -17.26 0.31 21.12
CA GLU A 334 -15.84 0.59 20.84
C GLU A 334 -15.69 1.84 19.95
N ARG A 335 -16.52 1.95 18.89
CA ARG A 335 -16.62 3.15 18.06
C ARG A 335 -17.01 4.38 18.87
N LYS A 336 -18.01 4.27 19.75
CA LYS A 336 -18.40 5.35 20.67
C LYS A 336 -17.30 5.77 21.63
N ARG A 337 -16.41 4.86 22.05
CA ARG A 337 -15.26 5.19 22.91
C ARG A 337 -14.17 5.92 22.13
N LEU A 338 -13.84 5.45 20.93
CA LEU A 338 -12.86 6.10 20.04
C LEU A 338 -13.32 7.48 19.59
N HIS A 339 -14.63 7.69 19.41
CA HIS A 339 -15.21 8.95 18.93
C HIS A 339 -15.79 9.82 20.07
N LYS A 340 -15.58 9.46 21.34
CA LYS A 340 -16.20 10.18 22.47
C LYS A 340 -15.60 11.58 22.61
N THR A 341 -16.25 12.58 22.02
CA THR A 341 -16.14 13.99 22.41
C THR A 341 -17.16 14.26 23.51
N ASP A 342 -16.94 13.69 24.69
CA ASP A 342 -17.74 14.07 25.85
C ASP A 342 -17.34 15.50 26.23
N ARG A 343 -18.24 16.49 26.07
CA ARG A 343 -17.91 17.92 26.29
C ARG A 343 -17.46 18.22 27.73
N SER A 344 -17.67 17.29 28.68
CA SER A 344 -17.23 17.41 30.07
C SER A 344 -15.87 16.76 30.38
N CYS A 345 -15.22 16.11 29.42
CA CYS A 345 -13.97 15.36 29.62
C CYS A 345 -12.82 16.00 28.84
N THR A 346 -11.61 16.06 29.41
CA THR A 346 -10.43 16.59 28.72
C THR A 346 -10.04 15.72 27.52
N ARG A 347 -9.33 16.26 26.53
CA ARG A 347 -8.94 15.49 25.34
C ARG A 347 -7.95 14.38 25.70
N LEU A 348 -7.08 14.61 26.67
CA LEU A 348 -6.17 13.62 27.22
C LEU A 348 -6.92 12.44 27.86
N ALA A 349 -7.96 12.71 28.65
CA ALA A 349 -8.75 11.64 29.26
C ALA A 349 -9.50 10.81 28.19
N ALA A 350 -10.01 11.47 27.13
CA ALA A 350 -10.57 10.77 25.97
C ALA A 350 -9.52 9.91 25.26
N LEU A 351 -8.31 10.43 25.03
CA LEU A 351 -7.20 9.70 24.40
C LEU A 351 -6.78 8.47 25.23
N ARG A 352 -6.61 8.63 26.55
CA ARG A 352 -6.28 7.49 27.44
C ARG A 352 -7.35 6.41 27.37
N SER A 353 -8.61 6.81 27.37
CA SER A 353 -9.73 5.86 27.26
C SER A 353 -9.75 5.17 25.89
N ALA A 354 -9.54 5.91 24.80
CA ALA A 354 -9.53 5.39 23.44
C ALA A 354 -8.39 4.39 23.20
N LEU A 355 -7.21 4.65 23.76
CA LEU A 355 -6.01 3.82 23.59
C LEU A 355 -5.86 2.72 24.65
N TYR A 356 -6.83 2.57 25.55
CA TYR A 356 -6.77 1.68 26.71
C TYR A 356 -5.45 1.86 27.47
N TRP A 357 -5.15 3.12 27.82
CA TRP A 357 -3.88 3.50 28.40
C TRP A 357 -3.97 3.61 29.92
N ASP A 358 -3.11 2.89 30.63
CA ASP A 358 -3.06 2.87 32.10
C ASP A 358 -1.66 3.18 32.68
N ALA A 359 -1.51 3.06 34.00
CA ALA A 359 -0.25 3.33 34.69
C ALA A 359 0.84 2.28 34.39
N ALA A 360 0.47 1.04 34.04
CA ALA A 360 1.43 0.03 33.63
C ALA A 360 2.00 0.37 32.24
N ASP A 361 1.19 0.96 31.36
CA ASP A 361 1.65 1.50 30.08
C ASP A 361 2.63 2.66 30.25
N ASP A 362 2.40 3.56 31.23
CA ASP A 362 3.34 4.65 31.54
C ASP A 362 4.72 4.10 31.97
N LEU A 363 4.75 2.96 32.68
CA LEU A 363 5.99 2.27 33.03
C LEU A 363 6.62 1.56 31.83
N ALA A 364 5.80 0.88 31.01
CA ALA A 364 6.26 0.19 29.80
C ALA A 364 6.85 1.18 28.78
N ALA A 365 6.24 2.36 28.63
CA ALA A 365 6.73 3.45 27.78
C ALA A 365 8.16 3.86 28.14
N LYS A 366 8.53 3.87 29.43
CA LYS A 366 9.92 4.14 29.85
C LYS A 366 10.90 3.09 29.34
N GLN A 367 10.46 1.85 29.08
CA GLN A 367 11.31 0.76 28.56
C GLN A 367 11.29 0.66 27.04
N THR A 368 10.15 0.95 26.40
CA THR A 368 9.94 0.79 24.95
C THR A 368 10.14 2.09 24.17
N GLY A 369 9.97 3.24 24.80
CA GLY A 369 9.88 4.55 24.16
C GLY A 369 8.53 4.85 23.52
N CYS A 370 7.55 3.95 23.61
CA CYS A 370 6.20 4.16 23.08
C CYS A 370 5.35 4.95 24.07
N SER A 371 5.58 6.24 24.23
CA SER A 371 4.82 7.06 25.17
C SER A 371 3.41 7.39 24.68
N LEU A 372 2.53 7.76 25.60
CA LEU A 372 1.22 8.34 25.25
C LEU A 372 1.37 9.60 24.39
N LEU A 373 2.40 10.42 24.65
CA LEU A 373 2.74 11.59 23.84
C LEU A 373 3.11 11.22 22.40
N LEU A 374 3.85 10.12 22.19
CA LEU A 374 4.14 9.63 20.84
C LEU A 374 2.84 9.27 20.12
N TRP A 375 1.91 8.58 20.77
CA TRP A 375 0.62 8.23 20.16
C TRP A 375 -0.26 9.45 19.89
N ALA A 376 -0.31 10.42 20.81
CA ALA A 376 -1.03 11.68 20.62
C ALA A 376 -0.49 12.47 19.42
N ALA A 377 0.85 12.55 19.31
CA ALA A 377 1.53 13.20 18.19
C ALA A 377 1.30 12.44 16.88
N PHE A 378 1.31 11.10 16.92
CA PHE A 378 1.11 10.24 15.76
C PHE A 378 -0.35 10.25 15.25
N SER A 379 -1.34 10.37 16.14
CA SER A 379 -2.76 10.51 15.81
C SER A 379 -3.16 11.94 15.42
N GLY A 380 -2.28 12.92 15.63
CA GLY A 380 -2.54 14.32 15.34
C GLY A 380 -3.51 15.01 16.31
N ASP A 381 -3.64 14.52 17.54
CA ASP A 381 -4.52 15.14 18.55
C ASP A 381 -3.79 16.31 19.25
N ALA A 382 -3.69 17.46 18.57
CA ALA A 382 -2.97 18.64 19.05
C ALA A 382 -3.37 19.08 20.47
N LEU A 383 -4.66 18.97 20.80
CA LEU A 383 -5.18 19.32 22.13
C LEU A 383 -4.71 18.33 23.20
N ALA A 384 -4.73 17.03 22.92
CA ALA A 384 -4.20 16.04 23.87
C ALA A 384 -2.67 16.20 24.05
N VAL A 385 -1.94 16.56 22.99
CA VAL A 385 -0.51 16.89 23.07
C VAL A 385 -0.29 18.11 23.96
N GLN A 386 -1.08 19.17 23.78
CA GLN A 386 -1.03 20.37 24.61
C GLN A 386 -1.29 20.06 26.09
N GLU A 387 -2.38 19.34 26.39
CA GLU A 387 -2.72 18.94 27.77
C GLU A 387 -1.61 18.09 28.42
N LEU A 388 -0.98 17.15 27.69
CA LEU A 388 0.15 16.35 28.19
C LEU A 388 1.38 17.21 28.50
N VAL A 389 1.67 18.18 27.65
CA VAL A 389 2.76 19.15 27.84
C VAL A 389 2.49 20.02 29.08
N ASP A 390 1.24 20.45 29.25
CA ASP A 390 0.84 21.33 30.35
C ASP A 390 0.83 20.61 31.70
N GLU A 391 0.26 19.39 31.80
CA GLU A 391 0.31 18.56 33.02
C GLU A 391 1.74 18.37 33.54
N SER A 392 2.67 18.23 32.60
CA SER A 392 4.08 18.04 32.88
C SER A 392 4.78 19.30 33.39
N SER A 393 4.25 20.49 33.10
CA SER A 393 4.81 21.79 33.48
C SER A 393 4.42 22.24 34.89
N VAL A 394 3.28 21.78 35.41
CA VAL A 394 2.72 22.18 36.72
C VAL A 394 3.56 21.67 37.91
N THR A 395 4.40 20.66 37.72
CA THR A 395 5.16 20.01 38.80
C THR A 395 6.44 20.72 39.25
N THR A 396 6.80 21.86 38.65
CA THR A 396 8.05 22.56 38.98
C THR A 396 7.82 24.06 39.24
N HIS A 397 7.98 24.48 40.48
CA HIS A 397 7.97 25.88 40.91
C HIS A 397 9.33 26.53 40.59
N GLN A 398 9.50 27.14 39.42
CA GLN A 398 10.61 28.07 39.14
C GLN A 398 10.39 28.87 37.83
N ASP A 399 10.86 30.12 37.80
CA ASP A 399 10.66 31.16 36.75
C ASP A 399 11.28 30.86 35.35
N VAL A 400 11.61 29.60 35.07
CA VAL A 400 12.07 29.13 33.76
C VAL A 400 11.12 28.02 33.35
N ARG A 401 10.44 28.14 32.19
CA ARG A 401 9.59 27.05 31.67
C ARG A 401 10.41 25.75 31.68
N PRO A 402 10.07 24.76 32.53
CA PRO A 402 10.81 23.52 32.67
C PRO A 402 10.80 22.75 31.34
N LEU A 403 11.85 21.99 31.06
CA LEU A 403 11.82 21.04 29.94
C LEU A 403 10.77 19.98 30.26
N VAL A 404 9.77 19.81 29.40
CA VAL A 404 8.72 18.81 29.57
C VAL A 404 9.37 17.42 29.63
N PRO A 405 9.24 16.67 30.75
CA PRO A 405 9.74 15.31 30.84
C PRO A 405 9.26 14.47 29.66
N ASN A 406 10.19 13.77 29.01
CA ASN A 406 9.89 12.83 27.92
C ASN A 406 9.41 13.45 26.58
N ILE A 407 9.51 14.78 26.40
CA ILE A 407 9.16 15.45 25.13
C ILE A 407 9.90 14.85 23.92
N ASP A 408 11.15 14.44 24.12
CA ASP A 408 12.00 13.79 23.12
C ASP A 408 12.16 12.27 23.36
N MET A 409 11.25 11.64 24.11
CA MET A 409 11.31 10.19 24.34
C MET A 409 11.21 9.46 23.00
N ALA A 410 12.34 8.89 22.59
CA ALA A 410 12.45 8.19 21.33
C ALA A 410 12.11 6.70 21.48
N LEU A 411 11.53 6.13 20.42
CA LEU A 411 11.28 4.70 20.30
C LEU A 411 12.60 3.91 20.49
N LYS A 412 12.62 2.93 21.39
CA LYS A 412 13.86 2.22 21.77
C LYS A 412 14.16 0.99 20.90
N GLN A 413 13.15 0.50 20.18
CA GLN A 413 13.23 -0.69 19.32
C GLN A 413 12.53 -0.46 17.99
N ASN A 414 12.94 -1.17 16.93
CA ASN A 414 12.19 -1.15 15.67
C ASN A 414 10.90 -1.95 15.82
N MET A 415 9.83 -1.50 15.18
CA MET A 415 8.59 -2.25 15.05
C MET A 415 8.42 -2.66 13.58
N PRO A 416 9.03 -3.77 13.14
CA PRO A 416 9.10 -4.12 11.72
C PRO A 416 7.73 -4.38 11.09
N ASP A 417 6.74 -4.77 11.90
CA ASP A 417 5.36 -5.00 11.46
C ASP A 417 4.49 -3.73 11.50
N LEU A 418 5.05 -2.57 11.88
CA LEU A 418 4.36 -1.29 11.90
C LEU A 418 5.09 -0.26 11.01
N PRO A 419 4.50 0.13 9.87
CA PRO A 419 5.11 1.07 8.95
C PRO A 419 5.48 2.40 9.61
N CYS A 420 6.65 2.95 9.24
CA CYS A 420 7.23 4.19 9.77
C CYS A 420 7.59 4.19 11.28
N MET A 421 7.47 3.06 11.99
CA MET A 421 7.82 2.95 13.41
C MET A 421 9.27 2.48 13.62
N PHE A 422 10.21 3.36 13.24
CA PHE A 422 11.65 3.09 13.38
C PHE A 422 12.17 3.45 14.77
N LYS A 423 13.16 2.69 15.27
CA LYS A 423 13.92 3.05 16.47
C LYS A 423 14.45 4.48 16.32
N GLY A 424 14.38 5.27 17.39
CA GLY A 424 14.76 6.67 17.41
C GLY A 424 13.64 7.64 17.02
N LEU A 425 12.46 7.15 16.63
CA LEU A 425 11.31 8.01 16.34
C LEU A 425 10.87 8.77 17.60
N THR A 426 10.90 10.10 17.55
CA THR A 426 10.42 11.01 18.60
C THR A 426 9.03 11.56 18.26
N PRO A 427 8.28 12.11 19.24
CA PRO A 427 6.97 12.71 18.99
C PRO A 427 6.96 13.77 17.88
N VAL A 428 7.96 14.65 17.81
CA VAL A 428 8.02 15.68 16.75
C VAL A 428 8.26 15.09 15.36
N VAL A 429 9.11 14.06 15.25
CA VAL A 429 9.35 13.37 13.97
C VAL A 429 8.11 12.59 13.53
N ALA A 430 7.38 11.98 14.49
CA ALA A 430 6.10 11.32 14.24
C ALA A 430 5.01 12.31 13.78
N ALA A 431 4.85 13.43 14.49
CA ALA A 431 3.88 14.48 14.13
C ALA A 431 4.14 15.03 12.73
N MET A 432 5.39 15.25 12.35
CA MET A 432 5.73 15.74 11.02
C MET A 432 5.27 14.80 9.89
N GLY A 433 5.29 13.49 10.10
CA GLY A 433 4.82 12.50 9.12
C GLY A 433 3.31 12.27 9.12
N HIS A 434 2.63 12.40 10.26
CA HIS A 434 1.26 11.89 10.41
C HIS A 434 0.23 12.95 10.82
N ALA A 435 0.64 13.96 11.58
CA ALA A 435 -0.23 15.04 12.05
C ALA A 435 -0.24 16.25 11.11
N ASP A 436 -1.09 17.22 11.43
CA ASP A 436 -1.02 18.56 10.88
C ASP A 436 0.02 19.40 11.63
N PHE A 437 0.46 20.49 11.00
CA PHE A 437 1.54 21.32 11.53
C PHE A 437 1.22 21.94 12.90
N ASP A 438 -0.05 22.14 13.23
CA ASP A 438 -0.49 22.69 14.51
C ASP A 438 0.00 21.81 15.69
N THR A 439 -0.06 20.47 15.54
CA THR A 439 0.50 19.53 16.53
C THR A 439 2.03 19.63 16.63
N VAL A 440 2.70 19.88 15.50
CA VAL A 440 4.15 20.08 15.45
C VAL A 440 4.53 21.37 16.17
N GLU A 441 3.75 22.44 15.98
CA GLU A 441 3.96 23.74 16.61
C GLU A 441 3.89 23.64 18.14
N VAL A 442 2.87 22.96 18.68
CA VAL A 442 2.76 22.68 20.12
C VAL A 442 4.01 21.97 20.66
N LEU A 443 4.51 20.95 19.97
CA LEU A 443 5.72 20.23 20.37
C LEU A 443 6.97 21.12 20.33
N LEU A 444 7.10 21.97 19.31
CA LEU A 444 8.23 22.90 19.18
C LEU A 444 8.20 24.00 20.25
N GLU A 445 7.02 24.52 20.59
CA GLU A 445 6.83 25.48 21.69
C GLU A 445 7.16 24.87 23.05
N ALA A 446 6.89 23.56 23.20
CA ALA A 446 7.31 22.74 24.34
C ALA A 446 8.81 22.38 24.33
N ARG A 447 9.60 22.95 23.41
CA ARG A 447 11.05 22.73 23.24
C ARG A 447 11.44 21.31 22.83
N ALA A 448 10.59 20.60 22.08
CA ALA A 448 11.00 19.36 21.41
C ALA A 448 12.21 19.63 20.50
N ASN A 449 13.16 18.69 20.45
CA ASN A 449 14.38 18.83 19.66
C ASN A 449 14.06 18.69 18.15
N PRO A 450 14.17 19.78 17.35
CA PRO A 450 13.87 19.70 15.92
C PRO A 450 14.89 18.85 15.15
N TYR A 451 16.10 18.67 15.68
CA TYR A 451 17.18 17.90 15.05
C TYR A 451 17.18 16.42 15.42
N ALA A 452 16.14 15.93 16.10
CA ALA A 452 15.98 14.52 16.37
C ALA A 452 15.96 13.71 15.07
N VAL A 453 16.62 12.54 15.10
CA VAL A 453 16.67 11.63 13.96
C VAL A 453 16.44 10.20 14.41
N THR A 454 15.79 9.42 13.54
CA THR A 454 15.67 7.97 13.73
C THR A 454 17.01 7.27 13.52
N VAL A 455 17.08 5.96 13.83
CA VAL A 455 18.23 5.11 13.53
C VAL A 455 18.54 5.07 12.03
N GLN A 456 17.54 5.29 11.17
CA GLN A 456 17.70 5.39 9.72
C GLN A 456 18.09 6.79 9.25
N ARG A 457 18.39 7.71 10.18
CA ARG A 457 18.69 9.13 9.94
C ARG A 457 17.54 9.95 9.34
N TYR A 458 16.31 9.43 9.38
CA TYR A 458 15.15 10.25 9.06
C TYR A 458 14.97 11.34 10.12
N ASP A 459 15.06 12.60 9.68
CA ASP A 459 14.70 13.78 10.46
C ASP A 459 13.22 14.15 10.25
N ALA A 460 12.76 15.20 10.93
CA ALA A 460 11.38 15.67 10.87
C ALA A 460 10.95 16.01 9.42
N LEU A 461 11.82 16.66 8.64
CA LEU A 461 11.51 17.04 7.27
C LEU A 461 11.42 15.83 6.34
N MET A 462 12.34 14.86 6.47
CA MET A 462 12.29 13.61 5.72
C MET A 462 11.04 12.80 6.03
N SER A 463 10.62 12.75 7.30
CA SER A 463 9.37 12.07 7.68
C SER A 463 8.13 12.72 7.05
N ALA A 464 8.06 14.06 7.05
CA ALA A 464 6.99 14.78 6.33
C ALA A 464 7.01 14.50 4.83
N ALA A 465 8.20 14.47 4.23
CA ALA A 465 8.39 14.22 2.80
C ALA A 465 7.98 12.80 2.37
N ILE A 466 8.33 11.77 3.15
CA ILE A 466 7.95 10.37 2.88
C ILE A 466 6.43 10.21 2.92
N CYS A 467 5.78 10.83 3.90
CA CYS A 467 4.35 10.75 4.10
C CYS A 467 3.53 11.74 3.25
N GLY A 468 4.18 12.53 2.38
CA GLY A 468 3.50 13.50 1.51
C GLY A 468 2.83 14.66 2.26
N LYS A 469 3.35 15.06 3.42
CA LYS A 469 2.82 16.19 4.20
C LYS A 469 3.38 17.51 3.66
N SER A 470 2.96 17.89 2.46
CA SER A 470 3.44 19.08 1.75
C SER A 470 3.28 20.39 2.55
N ARG A 471 2.16 20.56 3.30
CA ARG A 471 1.97 21.68 4.25
C ARG A 471 3.05 21.68 5.33
N ASN A 472 3.32 20.55 5.97
CA ASN A 472 4.33 20.45 7.03
C ASN A 472 5.72 20.78 6.48
N VAL A 473 6.05 20.32 5.27
CA VAL A 473 7.31 20.68 4.59
C VAL A 473 7.44 22.20 4.41
N ARG A 474 6.39 22.87 3.90
CA ARG A 474 6.40 24.33 3.71
C ARG A 474 6.57 25.08 5.03
N GLU A 475 5.76 24.77 6.03
CA GLU A 475 5.80 25.47 7.31
C GLU A 475 7.11 25.19 8.08
N TRP A 476 7.65 23.98 8.01
CA TRP A 476 8.94 23.65 8.61
C TRP A 476 10.08 24.47 7.99
N LEU A 477 10.10 24.62 6.66
CA LEU A 477 11.14 25.38 5.98
C LEU A 477 10.99 26.90 6.15
N LYS A 478 9.76 27.40 6.37
CA LYS A 478 9.55 28.78 6.81
C LYS A 478 10.11 29.02 8.21
N ARG A 479 9.89 28.07 9.13
CA ARG A 479 10.39 28.13 10.52
C ARG A 479 11.91 27.99 10.59
N PHE A 480 12.49 27.12 9.76
CA PHE A 480 13.91 26.79 9.74
C PHE A 480 14.52 27.03 8.33
N PRO A 481 14.70 28.29 7.90
CA PRO A 481 15.15 28.60 6.53
C PRO A 481 16.58 28.14 6.22
N ALA A 482 17.40 27.90 7.23
CA ALA A 482 18.77 27.37 7.10
C ALA A 482 18.83 25.84 7.27
N TRP A 483 17.71 25.13 7.11
CA TRP A 483 17.70 23.67 7.22
C TRP A 483 18.62 23.04 6.17
N ASN A 484 19.45 22.08 6.59
CA ASN A 484 20.37 21.43 5.67
C ASN A 484 19.64 20.36 4.83
N LEU A 485 19.31 20.70 3.59
CA LEU A 485 18.60 19.85 2.63
C LEU A 485 19.50 18.79 1.97
N GLY A 486 20.82 18.90 2.16
CA GLY A 486 21.82 17.92 1.73
C GLY A 486 22.03 16.76 2.71
N ARG A 487 21.30 16.73 3.85
CA ARG A 487 21.31 15.57 4.74
C ARG A 487 20.79 14.33 4.03
N THR A 488 21.35 13.18 4.36
CA THR A 488 20.97 11.90 3.77
C THR A 488 20.51 10.89 4.80
N ASP A 489 19.54 10.05 4.41
CA ASP A 489 19.16 8.87 5.18
C ASP A 489 20.30 7.82 5.20
N LEU A 490 20.17 6.79 6.04
CA LEU A 490 21.19 5.73 6.19
C LEU A 490 21.02 4.56 5.20
N GLN A 491 19.84 4.42 4.61
CA GLN A 491 19.46 3.29 3.77
C GLN A 491 19.98 3.44 2.34
N PHE A 492 19.70 4.58 1.69
CA PHE A 492 20.12 4.85 0.30
C PHE A 492 20.99 6.09 0.15
N ASP A 493 21.43 6.65 1.29
CA ASP A 493 22.15 7.91 1.31
C ASP A 493 21.39 8.97 0.50
N ALA A 494 20.06 9.01 0.62
CA ALA A 494 19.12 9.85 -0.13
C ALA A 494 18.83 11.18 0.58
N THR A 495 18.95 12.27 -0.18
CA THR A 495 18.49 13.59 0.25
C THR A 495 16.97 13.63 0.26
N VAL A 496 16.39 14.61 0.98
CA VAL A 496 14.93 14.76 1.06
C VAL A 496 14.25 14.82 -0.32
N ALA A 497 14.86 15.49 -1.31
CA ALA A 497 14.34 15.54 -2.68
C ALA A 497 14.32 14.16 -3.36
N ARG A 498 15.37 13.35 -3.19
CA ARG A 498 15.41 11.97 -3.73
C ARG A 498 14.43 11.04 -3.02
N ILE A 499 14.23 11.25 -1.72
CA ILE A 499 13.21 10.55 -0.93
C ILE A 499 11.80 10.86 -1.49
N VAL A 500 11.48 12.13 -1.76
CA VAL A 500 10.20 12.51 -2.38
C VAL A 500 10.02 11.87 -3.75
N GLY A 501 11.06 11.83 -4.59
CA GLY A 501 10.98 11.14 -5.89
C GLY A 501 10.50 9.69 -5.74
N GLY A 502 11.02 8.98 -4.72
CA GLY A 502 10.68 7.59 -4.44
C GLY A 502 9.43 7.36 -3.58
N SER A 503 8.74 8.40 -3.10
CA SER A 503 7.59 8.23 -2.21
C SER A 503 6.29 7.95 -2.97
N THR A 504 5.21 7.64 -2.24
CA THR A 504 3.89 7.30 -2.82
C THR A 504 2.84 8.40 -2.60
N ALA A 505 3.04 9.29 -1.63
CA ALA A 505 2.06 10.29 -1.19
C ALA A 505 2.40 11.72 -1.65
N ASP A 506 1.42 12.42 -2.22
CA ASP A 506 1.45 13.88 -2.56
C ASP A 506 2.81 14.40 -3.07
N ARG A 507 3.44 13.64 -3.96
CA ARG A 507 4.81 13.93 -4.42
C ARG A 507 4.91 15.26 -5.14
N MET A 508 3.91 15.60 -5.96
CA MET A 508 3.92 16.85 -6.72
C MET A 508 3.99 18.06 -5.80
N ALA A 509 3.04 18.18 -4.86
CA ALA A 509 3.03 19.34 -3.97
C ALA A 509 4.22 19.34 -2.99
N THR A 510 4.66 18.15 -2.54
CA THR A 510 5.82 18.01 -1.65
C THR A 510 7.13 18.38 -2.37
N MET A 511 7.33 17.91 -3.60
CA MET A 511 8.49 18.28 -4.42
C MET A 511 8.48 19.78 -4.71
N GLN A 512 7.33 20.33 -5.09
CA GLN A 512 7.18 21.76 -5.32
C GLN A 512 7.53 22.59 -4.07
N ALA A 513 7.06 22.17 -2.88
CA ALA A 513 7.39 22.83 -1.62
C ALA A 513 8.91 22.85 -1.34
N LEU A 514 9.61 21.75 -1.64
CA LEU A 514 11.07 21.69 -1.49
C LEU A 514 11.78 22.63 -2.48
N LEU A 515 11.33 22.63 -3.75
CA LEU A 515 11.90 23.47 -4.80
C LEU A 515 11.70 24.96 -4.53
N GLU A 516 10.53 25.36 -4.00
CA GLU A 516 10.24 26.74 -3.57
C GLU A 516 11.17 27.22 -2.45
N ALA A 517 11.53 26.33 -1.53
CA ALA A 517 12.43 26.61 -0.41
C ALA A 517 13.92 26.67 -0.81
N ARG A 518 14.22 26.72 -2.12
CA ARG A 518 15.59 26.64 -2.65
C ARG A 518 16.34 25.43 -2.12
N ALA A 519 15.65 24.28 -2.00
CA ALA A 519 16.37 23.02 -1.91
C ALA A 519 17.37 23.00 -3.05
N ASP A 520 18.66 23.06 -2.69
CA ASP A 520 19.73 22.96 -3.65
C ASP A 520 19.56 21.59 -4.28
N THR A 521 18.95 21.58 -5.46
CA THR A 521 18.91 20.39 -6.30
C THR A 521 20.31 20.08 -6.82
N GLY A 522 21.33 20.87 -6.46
CA GLY A 522 22.69 20.45 -6.16
C GLY A 522 23.14 19.30 -7.03
N ASN A 523 23.30 19.61 -8.33
CA ASN A 523 23.30 18.68 -9.44
C ASN A 523 22.01 17.82 -9.51
N CYS A 524 21.21 18.02 -10.57
CA CYS A 524 20.05 17.21 -11.00
C CYS A 524 20.36 15.69 -11.21
N GLU A 525 21.44 15.17 -10.62
CA GLU A 525 22.17 13.96 -10.94
C GLU A 525 21.35 12.67 -10.90
N MET A 526 20.16 12.66 -10.29
CA MET A 526 19.40 11.41 -10.21
C MET A 526 17.89 11.57 -10.06
N LEU A 527 17.37 12.80 -9.99
CA LEU A 527 15.97 13.02 -9.57
C LEU A 527 14.97 12.38 -10.53
N CYS A 528 15.24 12.40 -11.85
CA CYS A 528 14.42 11.72 -12.84
C CYS A 528 14.38 10.21 -12.58
N ALA A 529 15.54 9.58 -12.35
CA ALA A 529 15.62 8.15 -12.04
C ALA A 529 14.96 7.82 -10.68
N SER A 530 15.25 8.60 -9.64
CA SER A 530 14.62 8.50 -8.31
C SER A 530 13.13 8.76 -8.32
N SER A 531 12.58 9.45 -9.32
CA SER A 531 11.14 9.69 -9.46
C SER A 531 10.43 8.69 -10.37
N SER A 532 11.18 7.74 -10.96
CA SER A 532 10.64 6.77 -11.94
C SER A 532 10.59 5.31 -11.44
N TRP A 533 11.28 4.99 -10.34
CA TRP A 533 11.46 3.61 -9.87
C TRP A 533 10.29 3.05 -9.06
N GLN A 534 9.43 3.90 -8.50
CA GLN A 534 8.26 3.48 -7.72
C GLN A 534 7.04 3.27 -8.63
N GLU A 535 6.15 2.33 -8.27
CA GLU A 535 5.00 1.98 -9.12
C GLU A 535 4.02 3.14 -9.34
N ASP A 536 3.87 4.04 -8.36
CA ASP A 536 2.97 5.19 -8.51
C ASP A 536 3.57 6.34 -9.31
N SER A 537 4.82 6.25 -9.81
CA SER A 537 5.58 7.36 -10.45
C SER A 537 4.70 8.31 -11.26
N ASP A 538 4.74 9.59 -10.92
CA ASP A 538 3.87 10.62 -11.49
C ASP A 538 4.63 11.31 -12.64
N PRO A 539 4.19 11.14 -13.91
CA PRO A 539 4.85 11.76 -15.04
C PRO A 539 4.94 13.29 -14.93
N GLU A 540 4.02 13.95 -14.20
CA GLU A 540 4.07 15.40 -14.00
C GLU A 540 5.26 15.81 -13.11
N VAL A 541 5.71 14.96 -12.18
CA VAL A 541 6.94 15.22 -11.40
C VAL A 541 8.12 15.22 -12.36
N ILE A 542 8.18 14.22 -13.26
CA ILE A 542 9.26 14.14 -14.25
C ILE A 542 9.23 15.37 -15.15
N LYS A 543 8.06 15.76 -15.66
CA LYS A 543 7.91 16.98 -16.46
C LYS A 543 8.41 18.23 -15.75
N MET A 544 8.01 18.42 -14.49
CA MET A 544 8.49 19.53 -13.67
C MET A 544 10.02 19.55 -13.52
N LEU A 545 10.64 18.38 -13.38
CA LEU A 545 12.10 18.24 -13.27
C LEU A 545 12.80 18.55 -14.60
N LEU A 546 12.24 18.09 -15.72
CA LEU A 546 12.78 18.36 -17.07
C LEU A 546 12.65 19.84 -17.44
N ASP A 547 11.53 20.50 -17.12
CA ASP A 547 11.32 21.94 -17.33
C ASP A 547 12.34 22.80 -16.56
N ARG A 548 12.90 22.24 -15.48
CA ARG A 548 13.99 22.84 -14.68
C ARG A 548 15.39 22.47 -15.16
N GLY A 549 15.51 21.76 -16.28
CA GLY A 549 16.79 21.39 -16.89
C GLY A 549 17.45 20.14 -16.31
N CYS A 550 16.75 19.31 -15.55
CA CYS A 550 17.30 18.02 -15.14
C CYS A 550 17.45 17.08 -16.34
N ASP A 551 18.60 16.42 -16.46
CA ASP A 551 18.84 15.46 -17.54
C ASP A 551 18.15 14.11 -17.23
N VAL A 552 17.30 13.69 -18.17
CA VAL A 552 16.53 12.44 -18.10
C VAL A 552 17.41 11.18 -18.12
N ASN A 553 18.64 11.31 -18.64
CA ASN A 553 19.55 10.21 -18.90
C ASN A 553 20.50 9.90 -17.74
N ILE A 554 20.47 10.69 -16.66
CA ILE A 554 21.35 10.42 -15.53
C ILE A 554 20.84 9.20 -14.75
N PRO A 555 21.66 8.15 -14.58
CA PRO A 555 21.23 6.91 -13.94
C PRO A 555 21.18 7.03 -12.42
N TRP A 556 20.44 6.11 -11.79
CA TRP A 556 20.52 5.90 -10.36
C TRP A 556 21.84 5.19 -10.01
N GLU A 557 22.70 5.87 -9.27
CA GLU A 557 23.98 5.42 -8.76
C GLU A 557 24.07 5.43 -7.22
N PRO A 558 24.70 4.40 -6.62
CA PRO A 558 25.02 4.43 -5.20
C PRO A 558 26.10 5.47 -4.86
N THR A 559 25.81 6.36 -3.92
CA THR A 559 26.70 7.47 -3.54
C THR A 559 27.81 7.03 -2.56
N SER A 560 27.55 6.09 -1.65
CA SER A 560 28.55 5.59 -0.70
C SER A 560 29.25 4.30 -1.17
N LEU A 561 30.49 4.11 -0.68
CA LEU A 561 31.26 2.88 -0.92
C LEU A 561 30.52 1.61 -0.43
N LYS A 562 29.77 1.73 0.67
CA LYS A 562 28.96 0.62 1.22
C LYS A 562 27.89 0.18 0.22
N LEU A 563 27.13 1.13 -0.33
CA LEU A 563 26.08 0.82 -1.31
C LEU A 563 26.68 0.34 -2.63
N ARG A 564 27.77 0.95 -3.09
CA ARG A 564 28.53 0.45 -4.26
C ARG A 564 28.92 -1.00 -4.10
N ALA A 565 29.54 -1.36 -2.97
CA ALA A 565 29.92 -2.73 -2.68
C ALA A 565 28.72 -3.68 -2.62
N PHE A 566 27.59 -3.26 -2.03
CA PHE A 566 26.36 -4.05 -1.98
C PHE A 566 25.79 -4.35 -3.38
N PHE A 567 25.55 -3.31 -4.18
CA PHE A 567 24.96 -3.48 -5.52
C PHE A 567 25.88 -4.22 -6.47
N THR A 568 27.19 -3.90 -6.46
CA THR A 568 28.20 -4.64 -7.21
C THR A 568 28.24 -6.11 -6.79
N GLY A 569 28.19 -6.39 -5.49
CA GLY A 569 28.07 -7.75 -4.96
C GLY A 569 26.85 -8.50 -5.50
N CYS A 570 25.67 -7.85 -5.53
CA CYS A 570 24.46 -8.44 -6.13
C CYS A 570 24.62 -8.75 -7.62
N ILE A 571 25.31 -7.90 -8.39
CA ILE A 571 25.61 -8.16 -9.82
C ILE A 571 26.44 -9.43 -9.99
N TYR A 572 27.47 -9.63 -9.16
CA TYR A 572 28.26 -10.87 -9.19
C TYR A 572 27.43 -12.07 -8.73
N LEU A 573 26.68 -11.94 -7.63
CA LEU A 573 25.88 -13.03 -7.07
C LEU A 573 24.73 -13.49 -7.97
N GLU A 574 24.18 -12.63 -8.84
CA GLU A 574 23.12 -12.98 -9.81
C GLU A 574 23.53 -14.17 -10.71
N HIS A 575 24.83 -14.37 -10.96
CA HIS A 575 25.33 -15.49 -11.75
C HIS A 575 25.12 -16.86 -11.06
N PHE A 576 25.03 -16.87 -9.73
CA PHE A 576 24.93 -18.08 -8.91
C PHE A 576 23.54 -18.22 -8.26
N ASP A 577 22.94 -17.12 -7.81
CA ASP A 577 21.60 -17.08 -7.23
C ASP A 577 20.59 -16.52 -8.23
N LYS A 578 19.72 -17.41 -8.73
CA LYS A 578 18.61 -17.04 -9.63
C LYS A 578 17.37 -16.54 -8.88
N GLY A 579 17.48 -16.24 -7.59
CA GLY A 579 16.43 -15.61 -6.78
C GLY A 579 16.07 -14.22 -7.29
N ARG A 580 14.79 -13.87 -7.18
CA ARG A 580 14.28 -12.58 -7.62
C ARG A 580 14.90 -11.45 -6.81
N PHE A 581 15.11 -11.62 -5.50
CA PHE A 581 15.71 -10.57 -4.67
C PHE A 581 17.08 -10.11 -5.18
N ILE A 582 18.00 -11.06 -5.43
CA ILE A 582 19.33 -10.73 -5.95
C ILE A 582 19.24 -10.14 -7.35
N ALA A 583 18.39 -10.71 -8.22
CA ALA A 583 18.12 -10.19 -9.56
C ALA A 583 17.64 -8.73 -9.56
N GLU A 584 16.70 -8.39 -8.68
CA GLU A 584 16.13 -7.04 -8.54
C GLU A 584 17.16 -6.04 -8.01
N CYS A 585 17.93 -6.41 -6.98
CA CYS A 585 19.01 -5.59 -6.44
C CYS A 585 20.11 -5.35 -7.50
N ALA A 586 20.55 -6.42 -8.17
CA ALA A 586 21.57 -6.35 -9.21
C ALA A 586 21.12 -5.46 -10.39
N ALA A 587 19.83 -5.49 -10.72
CA ALA A 587 19.23 -4.67 -11.76
C ALA A 587 18.81 -3.27 -11.29
N PHE A 588 19.18 -2.81 -10.08
CA PHE A 588 18.77 -1.51 -9.57
C PHE A 588 19.79 -0.41 -9.90
N ALA A 589 21.08 -0.67 -9.69
CA ALA A 589 22.14 0.31 -9.92
C ALA A 589 22.43 0.53 -11.43
N GLY A 590 22.70 1.77 -11.79
CA GLY A 590 22.95 2.21 -13.17
C GLY A 590 21.69 2.38 -14.02
N ASN A 591 20.48 2.22 -13.46
CA ASN A 591 19.24 2.39 -14.23
C ASN A 591 18.89 3.87 -14.41
N THR A 592 18.65 4.28 -15.64
CA THR A 592 18.02 5.58 -15.96
C THR A 592 16.51 5.54 -15.70
N ALA A 593 15.85 6.71 -15.78
CA ALA A 593 14.39 6.80 -15.74
C ALA A 593 13.70 5.83 -16.72
N LEU A 594 14.27 5.69 -17.94
CA LEU A 594 13.74 4.80 -18.97
C LEU A 594 13.84 3.31 -18.59
N HIS A 595 14.93 2.90 -17.93
CA HIS A 595 15.05 1.52 -17.43
C HIS A 595 13.96 1.21 -16.40
N PHE A 596 13.70 2.13 -15.47
CA PHE A 596 12.69 1.95 -14.44
C PHE A 596 11.28 1.92 -15.02
N ALA A 597 10.94 2.83 -15.95
CA ALA A 597 9.64 2.84 -16.60
C ALA A 597 9.35 1.52 -17.34
N VAL A 598 10.35 1.01 -18.08
CA VAL A 598 10.24 -0.26 -18.81
C VAL A 598 10.13 -1.47 -17.90
N LYS A 599 10.92 -1.52 -16.83
CA LYS A 599 10.86 -2.58 -15.81
C LYS A 599 9.46 -2.75 -15.22
N ARG A 600 8.72 -1.64 -15.06
CA ARG A 600 7.36 -1.60 -14.52
C ARG A 600 6.26 -1.85 -15.57
N GLY A 601 6.61 -1.82 -16.86
CA GLY A 601 5.61 -1.82 -17.93
C GLY A 601 4.79 -0.54 -17.99
N ASP A 602 5.36 0.57 -17.53
CA ASP A 602 4.73 1.89 -17.52
C ASP A 602 4.83 2.55 -18.90
N VAL A 603 3.96 2.13 -19.81
CA VAL A 603 3.97 2.57 -21.21
C VAL A 603 3.78 4.08 -21.33
N ALA A 604 2.97 4.70 -20.48
CA ALA A 604 2.75 6.15 -20.49
C ALA A 604 4.05 6.89 -20.15
N LEU A 605 4.73 6.49 -19.07
CA LEU A 605 6.02 7.08 -18.72
C LEU A 605 7.10 6.78 -19.77
N VAL A 606 7.14 5.58 -20.35
CA VAL A 606 8.08 5.26 -21.45
C VAL A 606 7.88 6.21 -22.63
N ARG A 607 6.66 6.39 -23.12
CA ARG A 607 6.36 7.31 -24.23
C ARG A 607 6.80 8.74 -23.90
N TYR A 608 6.52 9.19 -22.68
CA TYR A 608 6.91 10.51 -22.22
C TYR A 608 8.43 10.69 -22.19
N LEU A 609 9.16 9.71 -21.62
CA LEU A 609 10.63 9.74 -21.53
C LEU A 609 11.29 9.69 -22.91
N VAL A 610 10.80 8.84 -23.83
CA VAL A 610 11.31 8.76 -25.21
C VAL A 610 11.11 10.09 -25.94
N THR A 611 9.91 10.70 -25.82
CA THR A 611 9.63 12.03 -26.38
C THR A 611 10.52 13.11 -25.76
N SER A 612 10.91 12.92 -24.50
CA SER A 612 11.83 13.79 -23.75
C SER A 612 13.31 13.46 -24.00
N ARG A 613 13.65 12.76 -25.09
CA ARG A 613 15.02 12.40 -25.49
C ARG A 613 15.76 11.49 -24.50
N ALA A 614 15.05 10.59 -23.83
CA ALA A 614 15.68 9.51 -23.09
C ALA A 614 16.35 8.51 -24.05
N GLU A 615 17.62 8.24 -23.81
CA GLU A 615 18.46 7.35 -24.61
C GLU A 615 18.42 5.91 -24.04
N PRO A 616 18.43 4.87 -24.89
CA PRO A 616 18.46 3.47 -24.47
C PRO A 616 19.88 3.03 -24.04
N ARG A 617 20.49 3.77 -23.10
CA ARG A 617 21.84 3.49 -22.57
C ARG A 617 21.90 2.14 -21.86
N LYS A 618 23.10 1.59 -21.69
CA LYS A 618 23.28 0.38 -20.87
C LYS A 618 23.42 0.75 -19.40
N ASN A 619 22.75 0.00 -18.51
CA ASN A 619 22.95 0.10 -17.07
C ASN A 619 24.24 -0.61 -16.61
N TYR A 620 24.49 -0.68 -15.30
CA TYR A 620 25.68 -1.32 -14.75
C TYR A 620 25.74 -2.85 -14.93
N GLN A 621 24.63 -3.48 -15.32
CA GLN A 621 24.62 -4.88 -15.76
C GLN A 621 24.95 -5.04 -17.25
N GLY A 622 25.22 -3.93 -17.96
CA GLY A 622 25.44 -3.92 -19.40
C GLY A 622 24.15 -4.10 -20.22
N ARG A 623 22.96 -3.91 -19.61
CA ARG A 623 21.66 -4.10 -20.26
C ARG A 623 21.05 -2.77 -20.68
N THR A 624 20.51 -2.71 -21.89
CA THR A 624 19.63 -1.63 -22.35
C THR A 624 18.23 -1.73 -21.70
N PRO A 625 17.37 -0.70 -21.79
CA PRO A 625 16.00 -0.80 -21.30
C PRO A 625 15.21 -1.95 -21.93
N LEU A 626 15.38 -2.20 -23.24
CA LEU A 626 14.71 -3.31 -23.93
C LEU A 626 15.18 -4.69 -23.44
N GLU A 627 16.48 -4.87 -23.21
CA GLU A 627 17.03 -6.12 -22.66
C GLU A 627 16.55 -6.34 -21.22
N LEU A 628 16.43 -5.27 -20.43
CA LEU A 628 15.82 -5.33 -19.10
C LEU A 628 14.34 -5.72 -19.19
N ALA A 629 13.57 -5.15 -20.13
CA ALA A 629 12.17 -5.52 -20.37
C ALA A 629 12.04 -7.03 -20.65
N LYS A 630 12.84 -7.55 -21.60
CA LYS A 630 12.84 -8.97 -21.95
C LYS A 630 13.08 -9.83 -20.70
N ARG A 631 14.00 -9.42 -19.83
CA ARG A 631 14.25 -10.15 -18.58
C ARG A 631 13.04 -10.13 -17.64
N MET A 632 12.43 -8.97 -17.42
CA MET A 632 11.34 -8.80 -16.45
C MET A 632 10.05 -9.52 -16.88
N PHE A 633 9.80 -9.57 -18.18
CA PHE A 633 8.61 -10.21 -18.76
C PHE A 633 8.90 -11.60 -19.36
N GLY A 634 9.92 -12.31 -18.85
CA GLY A 634 10.18 -13.72 -19.21
C GLY A 634 10.45 -13.97 -20.70
N GLY A 635 11.05 -12.99 -21.38
CA GLY A 635 11.38 -13.01 -22.80
C GLY A 635 10.31 -12.41 -23.71
N GLN A 636 9.08 -12.28 -23.22
CA GLN A 636 7.93 -11.79 -23.99
C GLN A 636 7.55 -10.38 -23.55
N VAL A 637 8.19 -9.38 -24.15
CA VAL A 637 7.87 -7.97 -23.86
C VAL A 637 6.46 -7.65 -24.32
N PRO A 638 5.62 -7.02 -23.49
CA PRO A 638 4.28 -6.60 -23.90
C PRO A 638 4.31 -5.76 -25.19
N PRO A 639 3.44 -6.02 -26.18
CA PRO A 639 3.48 -5.32 -27.47
C PRO A 639 3.38 -3.79 -27.35
N LEU A 640 2.53 -3.30 -26.45
CA LEU A 640 2.37 -1.87 -26.17
C LEU A 640 3.67 -1.23 -25.64
N LEU A 641 4.39 -1.96 -24.77
CA LEU A 641 5.66 -1.52 -24.21
C LEU A 641 6.77 -1.54 -25.26
N LEU A 642 6.81 -2.57 -26.10
CA LEU A 642 7.77 -2.67 -27.20
C LEU A 642 7.59 -1.53 -28.21
N SER A 643 6.33 -1.27 -28.61
CA SER A 643 5.98 -0.16 -29.50
C SER A 643 6.41 1.20 -28.92
N ALA A 644 6.09 1.44 -27.64
CA ALA A 644 6.48 2.68 -26.97
C ALA A 644 8.01 2.87 -26.87
N LEU A 645 8.78 1.80 -26.73
CA LEU A 645 10.24 1.85 -26.67
C LEU A 645 10.89 2.11 -28.02
N LEU A 646 10.36 1.52 -29.09
CA LEU A 646 10.96 1.60 -30.43
C LEU A 646 10.50 2.84 -31.21
N GLY A 647 9.47 3.55 -30.74
CA GLY A 647 8.79 4.60 -31.50
C GLY A 647 7.84 3.98 -32.53
N GLU A 648 6.69 4.63 -32.77
CA GLU A 648 5.60 4.08 -33.58
C GLU A 648 5.93 3.85 -35.08
N ASP A 649 7.16 4.15 -35.52
CA ASP A 649 7.66 3.89 -36.87
C ASP A 649 8.25 2.49 -37.07
N ALA A 650 8.44 1.70 -36.01
CA ALA A 650 8.92 0.32 -36.11
C ALA A 650 7.75 -0.68 -36.09
N ARG A 651 6.85 -0.64 -37.08
CA ARG A 651 6.01 -1.81 -37.37
C ARG A 651 6.91 -2.89 -38.00
N PRO A 652 6.91 -4.14 -37.50
CA PRO A 652 7.56 -5.23 -38.21
C PRO A 652 6.87 -5.38 -39.57
N SER A 653 7.66 -5.25 -40.63
CA SER A 653 7.29 -5.54 -42.02
C SER A 653 6.83 -6.97 -42.22
#